data_AF-A0A7S2IHC2-F1
#
_entry.id   AF-A0A7S2IHC2-F1
#
_cell.length_a   1.000
_cell.length_b   1.000
_cell.length_c   1.000
_cell.angle_alpha   90.00
_cell.angle_beta   90.00
_cell.angle_gamma   90.00
#
_symmetry.space_group_name_H-M   'P 1'
#
loop_
_entity.id
_entity.type
_entity.pdbx_description
1 polymer ?
#
loop_
_entity_poly.entity_id
_entity_poly.type
_entity_poly.pdbx_seq_one_letter_code
_entity_poly.pdbx_strand_id
1 'polypeptide(L)'
;MPLALTLGRQRLLAKCVQVIDTFDPKKTTVDAYVEDAEILKDKSVGDIEHKFIHQVFYGCVRYQKFLKLFVTSFLYKCPATAVRSDQTLYMVLGYLLFFRLEELGVAECRQLLTSGAGTWTALFALLQYALDVSEIERWVKVEWCKVYDCRYVEEEIIGKLQRFADELRPVLEEVEFKATGKVADADAAGASAREKRRIVPEPFNLTKPKPRLVPEPEVISREVKALPLPPASTSLAAVEEQKRKRLEEQKAKVVAKYTPEGEFKLETMQRRDGSEVEELARKVDADRMAECTFRPRIGRYVPPTEEAAVRQNVAAVLREDTLIRQKQAQEYEVLKRYESELHDASEFHRWQDKMKQQDHLEEEKRVHKRMVEMQLAREGAVEAFESQVRRKGILAAHQREELAVDMELKAAEAEQELESKKVIVKETIGDREKARLAEEKEAKARAEKAEQVRREIEAEQERKRREDEQEMERRKDLIRQIRALEKVPVERFKQFDPAEAPCQGLLEEMSHAELWERLKSIEAQRAREREEKKERQLEKKHEKQKEITEKAENLAKVRDRAKDEAKQRHEAIRKKKQEDERAQQAYKDQCVVEVAERLQRKKQQKMEEEQRLRKELKEISMKRQFLAANAEMVEAKAHAEQHSGLDREAVARQRGVLIEQHKKNQIIRKDDKIRRVNTQAKQEDLQAMRDAVDERLRKAKAADSALKDDILRANVTARNSQKSLERKLRDEFGHSSNKYMLSRMAK
;
A
#
# COMPACT_ATOMS: atom_id res chain seq x y z
N MET A 1 -5.33 -71.84 4.42
CA MET A 1 -4.61 -71.73 5.71
C MET A 1 -3.71 -70.51 5.64
N PRO A 2 -3.72 -69.60 6.65
CA PRO A 2 -2.82 -68.45 6.64
C PRO A 2 -1.37 -68.92 6.79
N LEU A 3 -0.52 -68.54 5.83
CA LEU A 3 0.92 -68.83 5.86
C LEU A 3 1.53 -68.09 7.05
N ALA A 4 2.03 -68.82 8.04
CA ALA A 4 2.76 -68.25 9.17
C ALA A 4 4.12 -67.75 8.68
N LEU A 5 4.16 -66.49 8.22
CA LEU A 5 5.38 -65.81 7.83
C LEU A 5 6.21 -65.51 9.08
N THR A 6 7.48 -65.92 9.05
CA THR A 6 8.52 -65.63 10.04
C THR A 6 8.98 -64.18 9.98
N LEU A 7 8.87 -63.55 8.80
CA LEU A 7 9.22 -62.15 8.56
C LEU A 7 7.96 -61.28 8.49
N GLY A 8 8.01 -60.08 9.09
CA GLY A 8 6.92 -59.10 8.97
C GLY A 8 6.68 -58.71 7.50
N ARG A 9 5.40 -58.67 7.08
CA ARG A 9 4.97 -58.40 5.69
C ARG A 9 5.56 -57.11 5.10
N GLN A 10 5.77 -56.07 5.93
CA GLN A 10 6.43 -54.83 5.52
C GLN A 10 7.88 -55.07 5.09
N ARG A 11 8.62 -55.84 5.90
CA ARG A 11 10.03 -56.16 5.66
C ARG A 11 10.18 -57.13 4.49
N LEU A 12 9.19 -58.00 4.26
CA LEU A 12 9.12 -58.86 3.09
C LEU A 12 9.01 -58.05 1.79
N LEU A 13 8.07 -57.09 1.72
CA LEU A 13 7.92 -56.20 0.56
C LEU A 13 9.15 -55.32 0.34
N ALA A 14 9.75 -54.79 1.42
CA ALA A 14 10.98 -54.00 1.33
C ALA A 14 12.14 -54.83 0.73
N LYS A 15 12.27 -56.11 1.09
CA LYS A 15 13.26 -57.02 0.47
C LYS A 15 12.96 -57.27 -1.00
N CYS A 16 11.70 -57.45 -1.41
CA CYS A 16 11.34 -57.56 -2.83
C CYS A 16 11.76 -56.32 -3.63
N VAL A 17 11.55 -55.12 -3.08
CA VAL A 17 11.95 -53.86 -3.70
C VAL A 17 13.47 -53.77 -3.85
N GLN A 18 14.22 -54.06 -2.78
CA GLN A 18 15.69 -54.03 -2.81
C GLN A 18 16.29 -54.99 -3.83
N VAL A 19 15.73 -56.20 -3.97
CA VAL A 19 16.18 -57.21 -4.95
C VAL A 19 15.91 -56.73 -6.39
N ILE A 20 14.80 -56.03 -6.64
CA ILE A 20 14.52 -55.47 -7.97
C ILE A 20 15.44 -54.27 -8.27
N ASP A 21 15.68 -53.39 -7.29
CA ASP A 21 16.48 -52.18 -7.48
C ASP A 21 17.97 -52.47 -7.68
N THR A 22 18.49 -53.52 -7.04
CA THR A 22 19.91 -53.89 -7.13
C THR A 22 20.21 -54.81 -8.32
N PHE A 23 19.18 -55.31 -9.02
CA PHE A 23 19.35 -56.11 -10.22
C PHE A 23 19.71 -55.25 -11.44
N ASP A 24 20.87 -55.54 -12.05
CA ASP A 24 21.30 -54.92 -13.31
C ASP A 24 21.33 -55.96 -14.44
N PRO A 25 20.39 -55.88 -15.41
CA PRO A 25 20.27 -56.88 -16.48
C PRO A 25 21.46 -56.88 -17.45
N LYS A 26 22.35 -55.87 -17.40
CA LYS A 26 23.56 -55.84 -18.23
C LYS A 26 24.75 -56.56 -17.61
N LYS A 27 24.73 -56.79 -16.29
CA LYS A 27 25.87 -57.35 -15.53
C LYS A 27 25.70 -58.83 -15.20
N THR A 28 24.47 -59.24 -14.87
CA THR A 28 24.19 -60.59 -14.37
C THR A 28 22.89 -61.12 -14.95
N THR A 29 22.81 -62.43 -15.18
CA THR A 29 21.56 -63.09 -15.56
C THR A 29 20.62 -63.16 -14.37
N VAL A 30 19.31 -63.31 -14.64
CA VAL A 30 18.26 -63.31 -13.60
C VAL A 30 18.50 -64.42 -12.58
N ASP A 31 18.84 -65.63 -13.03
CA ASP A 31 19.07 -66.79 -12.13
C ASP A 31 20.35 -66.65 -11.31
N ALA A 32 21.46 -66.24 -11.94
CA ALA A 32 22.73 -66.04 -11.24
C ALA A 32 22.62 -64.95 -10.17
N TYR A 33 21.88 -63.88 -10.46
CA TYR A 33 21.67 -62.80 -9.51
C TYR A 33 20.85 -63.22 -8.28
N VAL A 34 19.81 -64.06 -8.46
CA VAL A 34 18.98 -64.55 -7.35
C VAL A 34 19.79 -65.47 -6.42
N GLU A 35 20.69 -66.28 -6.97
CA GLU A 35 21.58 -67.13 -6.16
C GLU A 35 22.65 -66.32 -5.41
N ASP A 36 23.17 -65.26 -6.04
CA ASP A 36 24.25 -64.46 -5.47
C ASP A 36 23.80 -63.33 -4.54
N ALA A 37 22.55 -62.88 -4.63
CA ALA A 37 22.04 -61.74 -3.88
C ALA A 37 22.23 -61.89 -2.36
N GLU A 38 23.06 -61.03 -1.78
CA GLU A 38 23.36 -61.00 -0.34
C GLU A 38 22.10 -60.76 0.52
N ILE A 39 21.09 -60.10 -0.04
CA ILE A 39 19.81 -59.78 0.59
C ILE A 39 19.00 -61.07 0.91
N LEU A 40 19.18 -62.11 0.09
CA LEU A 40 18.59 -63.42 0.27
C LEU A 40 19.44 -64.29 1.23
N LYS A 41 20.73 -64.04 1.39
CA LYS A 41 21.61 -64.79 2.32
C LYS A 41 21.40 -64.46 3.81
N ASP A 42 20.44 -63.58 4.13
CA ASP A 42 20.08 -63.18 5.49
C ASP A 42 19.29 -64.31 6.20
N LYS A 43 19.85 -64.85 7.28
CA LYS A 43 19.29 -65.97 8.08
C LYS A 43 17.90 -65.70 8.69
N SER A 44 17.40 -64.47 8.60
CA SER A 44 16.06 -64.08 9.03
C SER A 44 14.94 -64.35 8.01
N VAL A 45 15.29 -64.76 6.79
CA VAL A 45 14.32 -65.12 5.73
C VAL A 45 14.11 -66.63 5.76
N GLY A 46 12.88 -67.08 6.03
CA GLY A 46 12.53 -68.50 5.94
C GLY A 46 12.37 -68.97 4.49
N ASP A 47 12.27 -70.29 4.30
CA ASP A 47 12.16 -70.91 2.96
C ASP A 47 10.90 -70.46 2.19
N ILE A 48 9.83 -70.10 2.91
CA ILE A 48 8.57 -69.64 2.33
C ILE A 48 8.72 -68.20 1.82
N GLU A 49 9.33 -67.33 2.61
CA GLU A 49 9.63 -65.94 2.23
C GLU A 49 10.60 -65.89 1.05
N HIS A 50 11.58 -66.78 1.02
CA HIS A 50 12.49 -66.95 -0.10
C HIS A 50 11.74 -67.25 -1.40
N LYS A 51 10.86 -68.26 -1.37
CA LYS A 51 10.04 -68.62 -2.53
C LYS A 51 9.15 -67.46 -2.97
N PHE A 52 8.58 -66.72 -2.03
CA PHE A 52 7.77 -65.54 -2.33
C PHE A 52 8.61 -64.45 -3.01
N ILE A 53 9.77 -64.08 -2.46
CA ILE A 53 10.66 -63.06 -3.03
C ILE A 53 11.11 -63.48 -4.44
N HIS A 54 11.48 -64.74 -4.63
CA HIS A 54 11.86 -65.26 -5.95
C HIS A 54 10.70 -65.10 -6.93
N GLN A 55 9.50 -65.57 -6.57
CA GLN A 55 8.32 -65.49 -7.44
C GLN A 55 7.92 -64.05 -7.80
N VAL A 56 8.07 -63.11 -6.86
CA VAL A 56 7.81 -61.69 -7.11
C VAL A 56 8.89 -61.10 -8.01
N PHE A 57 10.17 -61.39 -7.76
CA PHE A 57 11.27 -60.91 -8.58
C PHE A 57 11.18 -61.42 -10.03
N TYR A 58 11.05 -62.74 -10.22
CA TYR A 58 10.88 -63.34 -11.54
C TYR A 58 9.64 -62.80 -12.25
N GLY A 59 8.53 -62.61 -11.52
CA GLY A 59 7.31 -62.02 -12.05
C GLY A 59 7.48 -60.59 -12.52
N CYS A 60 8.09 -59.73 -11.69
CA CYS A 60 8.36 -58.33 -12.02
C CYS A 60 9.33 -58.17 -13.19
N VAL A 61 10.32 -59.07 -13.33
CA VAL A 61 11.23 -59.09 -14.49
C VAL A 61 10.53 -59.60 -15.75
N ARG A 62 9.74 -60.67 -15.64
CA ARG A 62 8.99 -61.25 -16.78
C ARG A 62 7.95 -60.27 -17.35
N TYR A 63 7.18 -59.63 -16.48
CA TYR A 63 6.13 -58.67 -16.86
C TYR A 63 6.59 -57.21 -16.79
N GLN A 64 7.90 -56.96 -16.86
CA GLN A 64 8.48 -55.65 -16.64
C GLN A 64 7.91 -54.57 -17.58
N LYS A 65 7.73 -54.89 -18.87
CA LYS A 65 7.17 -53.95 -19.86
C LYS A 65 5.73 -53.57 -19.53
N PHE A 66 4.91 -54.55 -19.14
CA PHE A 66 3.53 -54.36 -18.72
C PHE A 66 3.43 -53.47 -17.47
N LEU A 67 4.21 -53.82 -16.43
CA LEU A 67 4.18 -53.14 -15.14
C LEU A 67 4.75 -51.72 -15.21
N LYS A 68 5.84 -51.51 -15.97
CA LYS A 68 6.40 -50.17 -16.18
C LYS A 68 5.39 -49.24 -16.85
N LEU A 69 4.66 -49.72 -17.85
CA LEU A 69 3.64 -48.92 -18.52
C LEU A 69 2.51 -48.53 -17.56
N PHE A 70 1.99 -49.48 -16.79
CA PHE A 70 0.96 -49.23 -15.78
C PHE A 70 1.39 -48.19 -14.74
N VAL A 71 2.57 -48.40 -14.14
CA VAL A 71 3.08 -47.52 -13.09
C VAL A 71 3.41 -46.12 -13.65
N THR A 72 3.91 -46.03 -14.89
CA THR A 72 4.14 -44.73 -15.54
C THR A 72 2.83 -43.98 -15.75
N SER A 73 1.76 -44.67 -16.17
CA SER A 73 0.42 -44.08 -16.29
C SER A 73 -0.11 -43.58 -14.95
N PHE A 74 0.00 -44.44 -13.92
CA PHE A 74 -0.45 -44.12 -12.57
C PHE A 74 0.28 -42.89 -11.99
N LEU A 75 1.61 -42.85 -12.11
CA LEU A 75 2.43 -41.72 -11.64
C LEU A 75 2.15 -40.42 -12.42
N TYR A 76 1.73 -40.52 -13.69
CA TYR A 76 1.31 -39.37 -14.47
C TYR A 76 -0.06 -38.82 -14.03
N LYS A 77 -1.00 -39.70 -13.70
CA LYS A 77 -2.36 -39.33 -13.26
C LYS A 77 -2.42 -38.85 -11.81
N CYS A 78 -1.62 -39.45 -10.92
CA CYS A 78 -1.62 -39.17 -9.49
C CYS A 78 -0.29 -38.59 -8.97
N PRO A 79 0.27 -37.50 -9.54
CA PRO A 79 1.59 -36.99 -9.15
C PRO A 79 1.60 -36.33 -7.77
N ALA A 80 0.45 -35.85 -7.28
CA ALA A 80 0.34 -35.22 -5.97
C ALA A 80 0.39 -36.23 -4.82
N THR A 81 -0.01 -37.47 -5.09
CA THR A 81 -0.19 -38.51 -4.07
C THR A 81 0.90 -39.58 -4.12
N ALA A 82 1.35 -39.96 -5.32
CA ALA A 82 2.32 -41.02 -5.52
C ALA A 82 3.71 -40.47 -5.86
N VAL A 83 4.72 -40.87 -5.08
CA VAL A 83 6.11 -40.43 -5.25
C VAL A 83 6.85 -41.33 -6.24
N ARG A 84 7.66 -40.75 -7.14
CA ARG A 84 8.45 -41.51 -8.13
C ARG A 84 9.55 -42.40 -7.52
N SER A 85 10.03 -42.09 -6.30
CA SER A 85 11.00 -42.92 -5.58
C SER A 85 10.49 -44.34 -5.34
N ASP A 86 9.16 -44.48 -5.22
CA ASP A 86 8.50 -45.73 -4.85
C ASP A 86 8.01 -46.47 -6.10
N GLN A 87 8.53 -46.14 -7.28
CA GLN A 87 8.15 -46.76 -8.56
C GLN A 87 8.28 -48.29 -8.51
N THR A 88 9.37 -48.80 -7.93
CA THR A 88 9.61 -50.24 -7.78
C THR A 88 8.59 -50.89 -6.85
N LEU A 89 8.18 -50.20 -5.78
CA LEU A 89 7.11 -50.67 -4.89
C LEU A 89 5.77 -50.76 -5.64
N TYR A 90 5.40 -49.75 -6.43
CA TYR A 90 4.17 -49.81 -7.24
C TYR A 90 4.23 -50.90 -8.31
N MET A 91 5.41 -51.22 -8.85
CA MET A 91 5.57 -52.35 -9.76
C MET A 91 5.34 -53.69 -9.07
N VAL A 92 5.86 -53.86 -7.84
CA VAL A 92 5.63 -55.07 -7.03
C VAL A 92 4.15 -55.21 -6.68
N LEU A 93 3.51 -54.13 -6.22
CA LEU A 93 2.09 -54.12 -5.89
C LEU A 93 1.22 -54.35 -7.13
N GLY A 94 1.55 -53.74 -8.26
CA GLY A 94 0.87 -53.97 -9.53
C GLY A 94 1.00 -55.43 -9.99
N TYR A 95 2.15 -56.06 -9.83
CA TYR A 95 2.33 -57.48 -10.13
C TYR A 95 1.43 -58.35 -9.24
N LEU A 96 1.42 -58.08 -7.94
CA LEU A 96 0.58 -58.80 -6.99
C LEU A 96 -0.91 -58.64 -7.31
N LEU A 97 -1.33 -57.45 -7.74
CA LEU A 97 -2.72 -57.13 -8.03
C LEU A 97 -3.22 -57.74 -9.35
N PHE A 98 -2.44 -57.66 -10.44
CA PHE A 98 -2.87 -58.15 -11.75
C PHE A 98 -2.63 -59.65 -11.96
N PHE A 99 -1.53 -60.20 -11.44
CA PHE A 99 -1.11 -61.57 -11.79
C PHE A 99 -1.20 -62.56 -10.63
N ARG A 100 -1.19 -62.10 -9.37
CA ARG A 100 -1.17 -63.00 -8.20
C ARG A 100 -2.41 -62.91 -7.31
N LEU A 101 -3.37 -62.04 -7.62
CA LEU A 101 -4.56 -61.84 -6.79
C LEU A 101 -5.39 -63.12 -6.66
N GLU A 102 -5.52 -63.89 -7.74
CA GLU A 102 -6.27 -65.17 -7.78
C GLU A 102 -5.59 -66.26 -6.93
N GLU A 103 -4.26 -66.35 -6.97
CA GLU A 103 -3.50 -67.35 -6.21
C GLU A 103 -3.31 -66.98 -4.74
N LEU A 104 -3.18 -65.68 -4.45
CA LEU A 104 -2.88 -65.14 -3.12
C LEU A 104 -4.17 -64.93 -2.30
N GLY A 105 -5.27 -64.60 -2.98
CA GLY A 105 -6.55 -64.24 -2.38
C GLY A 105 -6.57 -62.82 -1.81
N VAL A 106 -7.79 -62.27 -1.71
CA VAL A 106 -8.02 -60.87 -1.28
C VAL A 106 -7.59 -60.64 0.17
N ALA A 107 -7.75 -61.65 1.05
CA ALA A 107 -7.38 -61.54 2.47
C ALA A 107 -5.87 -61.33 2.68
N GLU A 108 -5.03 -62.06 1.95
CA GLU A 108 -3.59 -61.96 2.07
C GLU A 108 -3.07 -60.70 1.34
N CYS A 109 -3.68 -60.34 0.21
CA CYS A 109 -3.44 -59.08 -0.49
C CYS A 109 -3.75 -57.86 0.42
N ARG A 110 -4.88 -57.88 1.13
CA ARG A 110 -5.24 -56.88 2.14
C ARG A 110 -4.16 -56.73 3.21
N GLN A 111 -3.65 -57.84 3.74
CA GLN A 111 -2.59 -57.82 4.76
C GLN A 111 -1.26 -57.28 4.23
N LEU A 112 -0.93 -57.52 2.95
CA LEU A 112 0.26 -56.95 2.30
C LEU A 112 0.10 -55.44 2.07
N LEU A 113 -1.06 -54.98 1.59
CA LEU A 113 -1.35 -53.56 1.38
C LEU A 113 -1.37 -52.79 2.70
N THR A 114 -1.91 -53.38 3.76
CA THR A 114 -1.98 -52.75 5.10
C THR A 114 -0.70 -52.91 5.93
N SER A 115 0.35 -53.53 5.39
CA SER A 115 1.60 -53.79 6.10
C SER A 115 2.47 -52.55 6.36
N GLY A 116 2.15 -51.40 5.76
CA GLY A 116 2.88 -50.14 5.96
C GLY A 116 4.13 -49.96 5.08
N ALA A 117 4.24 -50.70 3.97
CA ALA A 117 5.36 -50.55 3.03
C ALA A 117 5.30 -49.27 2.17
N GLY A 118 4.14 -48.60 2.10
CA GLY A 118 3.94 -47.34 1.39
C GLY A 118 2.93 -46.42 2.08
N THR A 119 2.79 -45.19 1.58
CA THR A 119 1.85 -44.20 2.13
C THR A 119 0.40 -44.59 1.84
N TRP A 120 -0.48 -44.53 2.85
CA TRP A 120 -1.90 -44.89 2.73
C TRP A 120 -2.62 -44.18 1.58
N THR A 121 -2.33 -42.89 1.36
CA THR A 121 -2.91 -42.10 0.28
C THR A 121 -2.49 -42.61 -1.11
N ALA A 122 -1.22 -43.00 -1.27
CA ALA A 122 -0.70 -43.53 -2.53
C ALA A 122 -1.27 -44.93 -2.82
N LEU A 123 -1.44 -45.75 -1.79
CA LEU A 123 -2.04 -47.08 -1.92
C LEU A 123 -3.53 -47.01 -2.27
N PHE A 124 -4.27 -46.09 -1.64
CA PHE A 124 -5.67 -45.81 -2.00
C PHE A 124 -5.77 -45.38 -3.47
N ALA A 125 -4.96 -44.39 -3.88
CA ALA A 125 -4.94 -43.91 -5.26
C ALA A 125 -4.55 -45.02 -6.26
N LEU A 126 -3.61 -45.90 -5.90
CA LEU A 126 -3.21 -47.04 -6.74
C LEU A 126 -4.35 -48.03 -6.93
N LEU A 127 -5.04 -48.42 -5.86
CA LEU A 127 -6.18 -49.34 -5.91
C LEU A 127 -7.36 -48.73 -6.66
N GLN A 128 -7.68 -47.47 -6.39
CA GLN A 128 -8.72 -46.73 -7.10
C GLN A 128 -8.41 -46.66 -8.60
N TYR A 129 -7.17 -46.33 -8.96
CA TYR A 129 -6.73 -46.29 -10.35
C TYR A 129 -6.73 -47.66 -11.03
N ALA A 130 -6.39 -48.72 -10.29
CA ALA A 130 -6.41 -50.08 -10.82
C ALA A 130 -7.84 -50.63 -11.03
N LEU A 131 -8.79 -50.22 -10.19
CA LEU A 131 -10.19 -50.66 -10.28
C LEU A 131 -11.03 -49.79 -11.23
N ASP A 132 -10.55 -48.61 -11.62
CA ASP A 132 -11.21 -47.74 -12.59
C ASP A 132 -10.97 -48.22 -14.03
N VAL A 133 -11.93 -48.98 -14.53
CA VAL A 133 -11.94 -49.53 -15.89
C VAL A 133 -11.85 -48.42 -16.95
N SER A 134 -12.55 -47.29 -16.74
CA SER A 134 -12.64 -46.23 -17.74
C SER A 134 -11.28 -45.57 -17.98
N GLU A 135 -10.48 -45.40 -16.92
CA GLU A 135 -9.14 -44.81 -17.02
C GLU A 135 -8.10 -45.81 -17.57
N ILE A 136 -8.19 -47.09 -17.22
CA ILE A 136 -7.31 -48.12 -17.77
C ILE A 136 -7.55 -48.31 -19.27
N GLU A 137 -8.81 -48.32 -19.71
CA GLU A 137 -9.16 -48.52 -21.12
C GLU A 137 -8.71 -47.37 -22.01
N ARG A 138 -8.69 -46.14 -21.49
CA ARG A 138 -8.39 -44.93 -22.27
C ARG A 138 -6.95 -44.87 -22.79
N TRP A 139 -5.98 -45.36 -22.03
CA TRP A 139 -4.56 -45.25 -22.39
C TRP A 139 -3.78 -46.54 -22.16
N VAL A 140 -3.90 -47.13 -20.97
CA VAL A 140 -3.09 -48.29 -20.57
C VAL A 140 -3.42 -49.52 -21.42
N LYS A 141 -4.70 -49.77 -21.70
CA LYS A 141 -5.16 -50.88 -22.55
C LYS A 141 -4.60 -50.78 -23.97
N VAL A 142 -4.66 -49.61 -24.61
CA VAL A 142 -4.18 -49.40 -25.98
C VAL A 142 -2.69 -49.72 -26.09
N GLU A 143 -1.90 -49.29 -25.10
CA GLU A 143 -0.47 -49.57 -25.05
C GLU A 143 -0.15 -51.01 -24.65
N TRP A 144 -0.95 -51.65 -23.78
CA TRP A 144 -0.81 -53.08 -23.48
C TRP A 144 -1.13 -53.95 -24.70
N CYS A 145 -2.12 -53.59 -25.51
CA CYS A 145 -2.48 -54.31 -26.74
C CYS A 145 -1.39 -54.27 -27.83
N LYS A 146 -0.38 -53.39 -27.71
CA LYS A 146 0.81 -53.41 -28.58
C LYS A 146 1.80 -54.51 -28.21
N VAL A 147 1.74 -55.00 -26.96
CA VAL A 147 2.68 -55.99 -26.41
C VAL A 147 2.00 -57.34 -26.18
N TYR A 148 0.71 -57.34 -25.87
CA TYR A 148 -0.11 -58.50 -25.57
C TYR A 148 -1.36 -58.53 -26.46
N ASP A 149 -1.95 -59.72 -26.65
CA ASP A 149 -3.19 -59.87 -27.41
C ASP A 149 -4.35 -59.13 -26.74
N CYS A 150 -5.20 -58.48 -27.54
CA CYS A 150 -6.36 -57.71 -27.08
C CYS A 150 -7.28 -58.56 -26.20
N ARG A 151 -7.54 -59.81 -26.62
CA ARG A 151 -8.42 -60.74 -25.88
C ARG A 151 -7.84 -61.07 -24.51
N TYR A 152 -6.53 -61.26 -24.42
CA TYR A 152 -5.84 -61.52 -23.17
C TYR A 152 -5.91 -60.31 -22.22
N VAL A 153 -5.72 -59.08 -22.73
CA VAL A 153 -5.80 -57.87 -21.90
C VAL A 153 -7.23 -57.62 -21.39
N GLU A 154 -8.24 -57.83 -22.24
CA GLU A 154 -9.65 -57.61 -21.87
C GLU A 154 -10.18 -58.70 -20.92
N GLU A 155 -9.99 -59.97 -21.26
CA GLU A 155 -10.61 -61.09 -20.54
C GLU A 155 -9.78 -61.50 -19.31
N GLU A 156 -8.46 -61.64 -19.46
CA GLU A 156 -7.58 -62.21 -18.42
C GLU A 156 -6.98 -61.16 -17.47
N ILE A 157 -6.78 -59.91 -17.89
CA ILE A 157 -6.21 -58.87 -17.02
C ILE A 157 -7.33 -58.00 -16.44
N ILE A 158 -8.04 -57.25 -17.29
CA ILE A 158 -9.08 -56.31 -16.84
C ILE A 158 -10.29 -57.09 -16.33
N GLY A 159 -10.74 -58.11 -17.07
CA GLY A 159 -11.87 -58.96 -16.69
C GLY A 159 -11.67 -59.68 -15.36
N LYS A 160 -10.47 -60.22 -15.10
CA LYS A 160 -10.17 -60.84 -13.79
C LYS A 160 -10.15 -59.83 -12.66
N LEU A 161 -9.55 -58.66 -12.85
CA LEU A 161 -9.52 -57.64 -11.81
C LEU A 161 -10.93 -57.12 -11.48
N GLN A 162 -11.82 -57.01 -12.48
CA GLN A 162 -13.22 -56.67 -12.29
C GLN A 162 -13.99 -57.71 -11.47
N ARG A 163 -13.71 -59.01 -11.64
CA ARG A 163 -14.35 -60.07 -10.83
C ARG A 163 -14.03 -59.93 -9.34
N PHE A 164 -12.83 -59.47 -9.02
CA PHE A 164 -12.40 -59.20 -7.64
C PHE A 164 -12.74 -57.78 -7.16
N ALA A 165 -13.34 -56.93 -8.00
CA ALA A 165 -13.62 -55.54 -7.63
C ALA A 165 -14.55 -55.45 -6.42
N ASP A 166 -15.61 -56.25 -6.38
CA ASP A 166 -16.56 -56.27 -5.25
C ASP A 166 -15.90 -56.76 -3.95
N GLU A 167 -14.99 -57.74 -4.04
CA GLU A 167 -14.22 -58.23 -2.88
C GLU A 167 -13.12 -57.23 -2.42
N LEU A 168 -12.60 -56.42 -3.33
CA LEU A 168 -11.60 -55.38 -3.04
C LEU A 168 -12.22 -54.08 -2.51
N ARG A 169 -13.52 -53.84 -2.69
CA ARG A 169 -14.22 -52.63 -2.17
C ARG A 169 -14.03 -52.42 -0.65
N PRO A 170 -14.24 -53.43 0.23
CA PRO A 170 -13.98 -53.26 1.66
C PRO A 170 -12.52 -52.93 2.00
N VAL A 171 -11.57 -53.42 1.18
CA VAL A 171 -10.15 -53.10 1.33
C VAL A 171 -9.88 -51.66 0.92
N LEU A 172 -10.52 -51.19 -0.15
CA LEU A 172 -10.44 -49.81 -0.62
C LEU A 172 -10.97 -48.84 0.44
N GLU A 173 -12.13 -49.11 1.04
CA GLU A 173 -12.74 -48.30 2.11
C GLU A 173 -11.86 -48.25 3.37
N GLU A 174 -11.24 -49.36 3.77
CA GLU A 174 -10.32 -49.39 4.91
C GLU A 174 -9.06 -48.54 4.65
N VAL A 175 -8.50 -48.63 3.45
CA VAL A 175 -7.32 -47.86 3.05
C VAL A 175 -7.69 -46.38 2.90
N GLU A 176 -8.88 -46.05 2.38
CA GLU A 176 -9.43 -44.70 2.33
C GLU A 176 -9.55 -44.10 3.73
N PHE A 177 -10.20 -44.81 4.65
CA PHE A 177 -10.35 -44.37 6.03
C PHE A 177 -9.01 -44.08 6.71
N LYS A 178 -8.00 -44.92 6.46
CA LYS A 178 -6.63 -44.70 6.97
C LYS A 178 -5.91 -43.54 6.28
N ALA A 179 -6.23 -43.27 5.01
CA ALA A 179 -5.63 -42.21 4.21
C ALA A 179 -6.22 -40.82 4.53
N THR A 180 -7.54 -40.70 4.67
CA THR A 180 -8.27 -39.43 4.78
C THR A 180 -8.88 -39.19 6.17
N GLY A 181 -9.04 -40.25 6.98
CA GLY A 181 -9.72 -40.17 8.28
C GLY A 181 -11.25 -40.04 8.17
N LYS A 182 -11.82 -40.17 6.97
CA LYS A 182 -13.26 -40.12 6.68
C LYS A 182 -13.63 -41.28 5.76
N VAL A 183 -14.73 -41.96 6.03
CA VAL A 183 -15.36 -42.87 5.05
C VAL A 183 -16.33 -42.01 4.24
N ALA A 184 -16.33 -42.15 2.91
CA ALA A 184 -17.15 -41.34 2.00
C ALA A 184 -18.67 -41.48 2.24
N ASP A 185 -19.13 -42.48 2.99
CA ASP A 185 -20.54 -42.71 3.35
C ASP A 185 -20.86 -42.57 4.86
N ALA A 186 -19.96 -41.97 5.66
CA ALA A 186 -20.18 -41.78 7.10
C ALA A 186 -21.10 -40.60 7.48
N ASP A 187 -21.94 -40.12 6.56
CA ASP A 187 -23.03 -39.17 6.89
C ASP A 187 -24.35 -39.89 7.29
N ALA A 188 -24.40 -41.23 7.27
CA ALA A 188 -25.64 -41.98 7.56
C ALA A 188 -25.61 -43.00 8.72
N ALA A 189 -24.47 -43.24 9.39
CA ALA A 189 -24.44 -44.15 10.53
C ALA A 189 -23.49 -43.68 11.62
N GLY A 190 -24.06 -43.27 12.75
CA GLY A 190 -23.35 -42.88 13.97
C GLY A 190 -22.53 -44.03 14.55
N ALA A 191 -21.31 -44.18 14.05
CA ALA A 191 -20.28 -45.00 14.66
C ALA A 191 -19.28 -44.07 15.36
N SER A 192 -19.29 -44.12 16.69
CA SER A 192 -18.46 -43.34 17.60
C SER A 192 -16.97 -43.44 17.28
N ALA A 193 -16.44 -42.47 16.54
CA ALA A 193 -15.02 -42.20 16.54
C ALA A 193 -14.62 -41.70 17.94
N ARG A 194 -13.74 -42.44 18.61
CA ARG A 194 -13.09 -41.99 19.85
C ARG A 194 -12.40 -40.65 19.57
N GLU A 195 -13.02 -39.56 19.98
CA GLU A 195 -12.38 -38.25 20.06
C GLU A 195 -11.09 -38.41 20.86
N LYS A 196 -9.94 -38.25 20.18
CA LYS A 196 -8.70 -37.93 20.88
C LYS A 196 -9.00 -36.70 21.73
N ARG A 197 -8.83 -36.81 23.05
CA ARG A 197 -9.06 -35.72 24.00
C ARG A 197 -8.29 -34.49 23.53
N ARG A 198 -8.98 -33.58 22.86
CA ARG A 198 -8.47 -32.25 22.57
C ARG A 198 -8.24 -31.63 23.94
N ILE A 199 -7.01 -31.22 24.25
CA ILE A 199 -6.77 -30.36 25.41
C ILE A 199 -7.50 -29.07 25.08
N VAL A 200 -8.72 -28.93 25.60
CA VAL A 200 -9.41 -27.65 25.64
C VAL A 200 -8.63 -26.83 26.65
N PRO A 201 -7.91 -25.76 26.26
CA PRO A 201 -7.30 -24.88 27.25
C PRO A 201 -8.43 -24.35 28.12
N GLU A 202 -8.37 -24.70 29.41
CA GLU A 202 -9.28 -24.15 30.40
C GLU A 202 -9.06 -22.63 30.38
N PRO A 203 -10.08 -21.81 30.05
CA PRO A 203 -9.88 -20.37 30.00
C PRO A 203 -9.42 -19.94 31.37
N PHE A 204 -8.23 -19.33 31.46
CA PHE A 204 -7.81 -18.69 32.70
C PHE A 204 -8.91 -17.71 33.10
N ASN A 205 -9.25 -17.68 34.39
CA ASN A 205 -10.29 -16.80 34.90
C ASN A 205 -9.90 -15.34 34.63
N LEU A 206 -10.33 -14.80 33.49
CA LEU A 206 -10.40 -13.38 33.25
C LEU A 206 -11.36 -12.84 34.30
N THR A 207 -10.81 -12.31 35.39
CA THR A 207 -11.56 -11.42 36.27
C THR A 207 -12.19 -10.37 35.38
N LYS A 208 -13.50 -10.49 35.14
CA LYS A 208 -14.27 -9.41 34.50
C LYS A 208 -13.96 -8.17 35.34
N PRO A 209 -13.33 -7.12 34.78
CA PRO A 209 -13.09 -5.91 35.55
C PRO A 209 -14.45 -5.49 36.10
N LYS A 210 -14.54 -5.32 37.44
CA LYS A 210 -15.79 -4.87 38.07
C LYS A 210 -16.27 -3.67 37.27
N PRO A 211 -17.54 -3.64 36.81
CA PRO A 211 -18.05 -2.49 36.09
C PRO A 211 -17.72 -1.26 36.93
N ARG A 212 -17.06 -0.27 36.32
CA ARG A 212 -16.73 0.98 37.01
C ARG A 212 -18.05 1.54 37.51
N LEU A 213 -18.27 1.48 38.83
CA LEU A 213 -19.30 2.26 39.48
C LEU A 213 -18.94 3.71 39.21
N VAL A 214 -19.60 4.31 38.22
CA VAL A 214 -19.65 5.75 38.11
C VAL A 214 -20.26 6.20 39.44
N PRO A 215 -19.54 6.99 40.26
CA PRO A 215 -20.10 7.50 41.49
C PRO A 215 -21.41 8.19 41.13
N GLU A 216 -22.49 7.89 41.87
CA GLU A 216 -23.73 8.63 41.68
C GLU A 216 -23.39 10.12 41.83
N PRO A 217 -23.80 10.98 40.88
CA PRO A 217 -23.48 12.40 40.95
C PRO A 217 -24.01 12.93 42.28
N GLU A 218 -23.10 13.47 43.11
CA GLU A 218 -23.48 14.11 44.36
C GLU A 218 -24.54 15.17 44.06
N VAL A 219 -25.74 14.98 44.59
CA VAL A 219 -26.83 15.94 44.45
C VAL A 219 -26.41 17.18 45.23
N ILE A 220 -25.85 18.17 44.53
CA ILE A 220 -25.51 19.47 45.12
C ILE A 220 -26.83 20.09 45.58
N SER A 221 -27.03 20.18 46.90
CA SER A 221 -28.18 20.86 47.49
C SER A 221 -28.17 22.33 47.07
N ARG A 222 -29.10 22.71 46.18
CA ARG A 222 -29.30 24.11 45.76
C ARG A 222 -30.12 24.85 46.80
N GLU A 223 -29.63 24.97 48.03
CA GLU A 223 -30.18 25.93 48.98
C GLU A 223 -29.59 27.31 48.70
N VAL A 224 -30.35 28.15 47.98
CA VAL A 224 -29.98 29.56 47.79
C VAL A 224 -30.26 30.31 49.09
N LYS A 225 -29.28 30.34 50.00
CA LYS A 225 -29.29 31.31 51.11
C LYS A 225 -28.91 32.67 50.56
N ALA A 226 -29.90 33.55 50.38
CA ALA A 226 -29.67 34.92 49.98
C ALA A 226 -28.80 35.62 51.04
N LEU A 227 -27.60 36.06 50.63
CA LEU A 227 -26.76 36.92 51.44
C LEU A 227 -27.44 38.30 51.57
N PRO A 228 -27.42 38.93 52.77
CA PRO A 228 -28.02 40.25 52.96
C PRO A 228 -27.38 41.27 52.01
N LEU A 229 -28.21 42.18 51.46
CA LEU A 229 -27.72 43.21 50.56
C LEU A 229 -26.66 44.07 51.26
N PRO A 230 -25.51 44.34 50.61
CA PRO A 230 -24.51 45.24 51.17
C PRO A 230 -25.10 46.66 51.34
N PRO A 231 -24.70 47.41 52.37
CA PRO A 231 -25.22 48.75 52.62
C PRO A 231 -24.92 49.66 51.43
N ALA A 232 -25.92 50.42 50.97
CA ALA A 232 -25.78 51.33 49.84
C ALA A 232 -24.82 52.48 50.21
N SER A 233 -23.63 52.52 49.62
CA SER A 233 -22.72 53.67 49.68
C SER A 233 -22.91 54.58 48.48
N THR A 234 -22.97 55.89 48.73
CA THR A 234 -23.36 56.95 47.78
C THR A 234 -22.20 57.52 46.93
N SER A 235 -21.00 56.92 46.94
CA SER A 235 -19.86 57.36 46.10
C SER A 235 -19.18 56.22 45.34
N LEU A 236 -18.91 56.43 44.04
CA LEU A 236 -18.29 55.44 43.14
C LEU A 236 -16.90 54.99 43.60
N ALA A 237 -16.09 55.92 44.13
CA ALA A 237 -14.74 55.63 44.62
C ALA A 237 -14.74 54.66 45.82
N ALA A 238 -15.70 54.81 46.75
CA ALA A 238 -15.82 53.89 47.88
C ALA A 238 -16.29 52.50 47.45
N VAL A 239 -17.11 52.40 46.40
CA VAL A 239 -17.53 51.13 45.80
C VAL A 239 -16.36 50.43 45.10
N GLU A 240 -15.49 51.18 44.41
CA GLU A 240 -14.30 50.63 43.76
C GLU A 240 -13.24 50.14 44.76
N GLU A 241 -13.02 50.88 45.85
CA GLU A 241 -12.14 50.43 46.94
C GLU A 241 -12.68 49.19 47.66
N GLN A 242 -13.99 49.13 47.92
CA GLN A 242 -14.63 47.94 48.48
C GLN A 242 -14.55 46.74 47.54
N LYS A 243 -14.69 46.96 46.22
CA LYS A 243 -14.49 45.91 45.20
C LYS A 243 -13.05 45.42 45.18
N ARG A 244 -12.06 46.32 45.27
CA ARG A 244 -10.64 45.97 45.33
C ARG A 244 -10.31 45.16 46.57
N LYS A 245 -10.76 45.60 47.76
CA LYS A 245 -10.55 44.86 49.01
C LYS A 245 -11.21 43.48 48.98
N ARG A 246 -12.44 43.37 48.46
CA ARG A 246 -13.09 42.05 48.24
C ARG A 246 -12.32 41.16 47.27
N LEU A 247 -11.75 41.72 46.21
CA LEU A 247 -10.97 40.98 45.22
C LEU A 247 -9.66 40.45 45.83
N GLU A 248 -8.99 41.26 46.65
CA GLU A 248 -7.77 40.87 47.36
C GLU A 248 -8.06 39.79 48.41
N GLU A 249 -9.13 39.93 49.19
CA GLU A 249 -9.58 38.91 50.14
C GLU A 249 -9.97 37.60 49.44
N GLN A 250 -10.63 37.66 48.28
CA GLN A 250 -10.93 36.47 47.49
C GLN A 250 -9.66 35.83 46.93
N LYS A 251 -8.71 36.62 46.41
CA LYS A 251 -7.41 36.11 45.95
C LYS A 251 -6.64 35.43 47.07
N ALA A 252 -6.60 36.03 48.27
CA ALA A 252 -5.96 35.44 49.44
C ALA A 252 -6.62 34.12 49.86
N LYS A 253 -7.96 34.04 49.85
CA LYS A 253 -8.70 32.79 50.12
C LYS A 253 -8.45 31.71 49.05
N VAL A 254 -8.31 32.10 47.79
CA VAL A 254 -7.99 31.16 46.69
C VAL A 254 -6.58 30.63 46.84
N VAL A 255 -5.59 31.50 47.10
CA VAL A 255 -4.20 31.08 47.34
C VAL A 255 -4.10 30.16 48.56
N ALA A 256 -4.81 30.47 49.65
CA ALA A 256 -4.84 29.61 50.84
C ALA A 256 -5.51 28.24 50.60
N LYS A 257 -6.39 28.12 49.59
CA LYS A 257 -7.08 26.87 49.23
C LYS A 257 -6.18 25.91 48.44
N TYR A 258 -5.12 26.40 47.80
CA TYR A 258 -4.19 25.60 47.01
C TYR A 258 -2.81 25.61 47.68
N THR A 259 -2.47 24.55 48.42
CA THR A 259 -1.12 24.34 48.95
C THR A 259 -0.15 23.94 47.82
N PRO A 260 1.12 24.38 47.85
CA PRO A 260 2.09 24.13 46.78
C PRO A 260 2.49 22.65 46.61
N GLU A 261 2.09 21.77 47.53
CA GLU A 261 2.35 20.33 47.49
C GLU A 261 1.48 19.59 46.45
N GLY A 262 0.43 20.25 45.94
CA GLY A 262 -0.53 19.69 44.97
C GLY A 262 -0.37 20.18 43.53
N GLU A 263 0.77 20.76 43.13
CA GLU A 263 0.98 21.11 41.72
C GLU A 263 1.01 19.85 40.84
N PHE A 264 -0.04 19.68 40.05
CA PHE A 264 -0.15 18.64 39.03
C PHE A 264 0.90 18.89 37.94
N LYS A 265 2.02 18.17 38.03
CA LYS A 265 3.07 18.18 37.02
C LYS A 265 2.59 17.43 35.78
N LEU A 266 2.18 18.18 34.75
CA LEU A 266 1.87 17.64 33.43
C LEU A 266 3.14 16.98 32.84
N GLU A 267 3.12 15.67 32.61
CA GLU A 267 4.23 14.93 31.97
C GLU A 267 4.60 15.49 30.59
N THR A 268 3.69 16.18 29.91
CA THR A 268 3.96 16.89 28.66
C THR A 268 4.95 18.05 28.82
N MET A 269 5.07 18.62 30.01
CA MET A 269 6.05 19.67 30.33
C MET A 269 7.45 19.10 30.66
N GLN A 270 7.53 17.79 30.94
CA GLN A 270 8.80 17.06 31.16
C GLN A 270 9.40 16.48 29.88
N ARG A 271 8.70 16.57 28.73
CA ARG A 271 9.29 16.21 27.43
C ARG A 271 10.37 17.21 27.05
N ARG A 272 11.58 16.97 27.54
CA ARG A 272 12.81 17.58 27.03
C ARG A 272 13.20 16.85 25.75
N ASP A 273 13.28 17.63 24.67
CA ASP A 273 13.97 17.38 23.41
C ASP A 273 13.53 16.17 22.56
N GLY A 274 13.39 16.41 21.25
CA GLY A 274 12.90 15.43 20.26
C GLY A 274 13.73 14.14 20.11
N SER A 275 14.88 14.02 20.79
CA SER A 275 15.76 12.85 20.78
C SER A 275 15.12 11.61 21.39
N GLU A 276 14.31 11.74 22.46
CA GLU A 276 13.68 10.58 23.09
C GLU A 276 12.59 9.95 22.21
N VAL A 277 11.95 10.75 21.34
CA VAL A 277 10.96 10.25 20.37
C VAL A 277 11.63 9.42 19.28
N GLU A 278 12.80 9.85 18.80
CA GLU A 278 13.60 9.05 17.85
C GLU A 278 14.16 7.78 18.50
N GLU A 279 14.59 7.84 19.75
CA GLU A 279 15.04 6.65 20.48
C GLU A 279 13.89 5.66 20.73
N LEU A 280 12.71 6.17 21.08
CA LEU A 280 11.52 5.33 21.25
C LEU A 280 11.09 4.72 19.92
N ALA A 281 11.11 5.48 18.82
CA ALA A 281 10.84 4.98 17.48
C ALA A 281 11.85 3.90 17.07
N ARG A 282 13.15 4.11 17.34
CA ARG A 282 14.20 3.10 17.10
C ARG A 282 13.99 1.84 17.92
N LYS A 283 13.58 1.95 19.19
CA LYS A 283 13.26 0.79 20.05
C LYS A 283 12.06 0.02 19.50
N VAL A 284 10.98 0.72 19.14
CA VAL A 284 9.76 0.11 18.56
C VAL A 284 10.05 -0.56 17.22
N ASP A 285 10.85 0.06 16.36
CA ASP A 285 11.26 -0.54 15.08
C ASP A 285 12.20 -1.73 15.29
N ALA A 286 13.11 -1.67 16.27
CA ALA A 286 13.96 -2.80 16.63
C ALA A 286 13.15 -3.98 17.17
N ASP A 287 12.15 -3.73 18.02
CA ASP A 287 11.25 -4.76 18.55
C ASP A 287 10.41 -5.40 17.43
N ARG A 288 9.85 -4.59 16.53
CA ARG A 288 9.14 -5.09 15.32
C ARG A 288 10.04 -5.90 14.41
N MET A 289 11.28 -5.46 14.19
CA MET A 289 12.26 -6.21 13.41
C MET A 289 12.66 -7.51 14.10
N ALA A 290 12.76 -7.52 15.43
CA ALA A 290 13.05 -8.73 16.20
C ALA A 290 11.91 -9.75 16.14
N GLU A 291 10.66 -9.31 16.22
CA GLU A 291 9.46 -10.15 16.02
C GLU A 291 9.43 -10.75 14.60
N CYS A 292 9.78 -9.97 13.58
CA CYS A 292 9.83 -10.42 12.18
C CYS A 292 11.05 -11.29 11.85
N THR A 293 12.10 -11.25 12.67
CA THR A 293 13.33 -12.02 12.42
C THR A 293 13.34 -13.26 13.31
N PHE A 294 12.56 -14.29 12.93
CA PHE A 294 12.56 -15.58 13.63
C PHE A 294 13.96 -16.22 13.58
N ARG A 295 14.70 -16.11 14.67
CA ARG A 295 15.93 -16.87 14.92
C ARG A 295 15.64 -17.87 16.03
N PRO A 296 15.41 -19.16 15.72
CA PRO A 296 15.21 -20.16 16.76
C PRO A 296 16.43 -20.15 17.68
N ARG A 297 16.20 -20.06 19.00
CA ARG A 297 17.27 -20.24 19.99
C ARG A 297 17.70 -21.70 19.97
N ILE A 298 18.59 -22.03 19.05
CA ILE A 298 19.30 -23.31 19.07
C ILE A 298 20.13 -23.28 20.34
N GLY A 299 19.80 -24.15 21.31
CA GLY A 299 20.56 -24.27 22.54
C GLY A 299 22.04 -24.45 22.19
N ARG A 300 22.89 -23.54 22.67
CA ARG A 300 24.33 -23.70 22.49
C ARG A 300 24.74 -24.96 23.22
N TYR A 301 25.30 -25.92 22.49
CA TYR A 301 25.91 -27.08 23.09
C TYR A 301 26.97 -26.60 24.08
N VAL A 302 26.73 -26.84 25.38
CA VAL A 302 27.72 -26.61 26.42
C VAL A 302 28.49 -27.92 26.54
N PRO A 303 29.77 -27.96 26.15
CA PRO A 303 30.56 -29.18 26.29
C PRO A 303 30.60 -29.56 27.78
N PRO A 304 30.38 -30.84 28.13
CA PRO A 304 30.64 -31.33 29.49
C PRO A 304 32.08 -30.98 29.89
N THR A 305 32.24 -30.40 31.09
CA THR A 305 33.52 -29.86 31.58
C THR A 305 34.44 -30.97 32.12
N GLU A 306 33.90 -32.16 32.33
CA GLU A 306 34.63 -33.32 32.87
C GLU A 306 34.93 -34.32 31.75
N GLU A 307 36.19 -34.77 31.67
CA GLU A 307 36.60 -35.84 30.76
C GLU A 307 35.99 -37.17 31.21
N ALA A 308 34.82 -37.50 30.69
CA ALA A 308 34.18 -38.78 30.96
C ALA A 308 35.05 -39.93 30.43
N ALA A 309 35.56 -40.78 31.34
CA ALA A 309 36.32 -41.98 31.02
C ALA A 309 35.41 -43.06 30.39
N VAL A 310 35.04 -42.88 29.13
CA VAL A 310 34.20 -43.84 28.39
C VAL A 310 35.06 -45.01 27.94
N ARG A 311 34.90 -46.18 28.59
CA ARG A 311 35.54 -47.42 28.15
C ARG A 311 35.04 -47.79 26.75
N GLN A 312 35.94 -47.85 25.77
CA GLN A 312 35.57 -48.17 24.41
C GLN A 312 35.22 -49.65 24.26
N ASN A 313 34.05 -49.93 23.68
CA ASN A 313 33.64 -51.29 23.34
C ASN A 313 34.53 -51.82 22.18
N VAL A 314 34.84 -53.12 22.21
CA VAL A 314 35.66 -53.79 21.17
C VAL A 314 35.12 -53.53 19.75
N ALA A 315 33.80 -53.61 19.58
CA ALA A 315 33.15 -53.34 18.30
C ALA A 315 33.26 -51.86 17.84
N ALA A 316 33.44 -50.91 18.76
CA ALA A 316 33.69 -49.52 18.41
C ALA A 316 35.12 -49.35 17.89
N VAL A 317 36.11 -49.93 18.58
CA VAL A 317 37.52 -49.95 18.15
C VAL A 317 37.66 -50.57 16.75
N LEU A 318 37.03 -51.73 16.51
CA LEU A 318 37.12 -52.39 15.20
C LEU A 318 36.45 -51.59 14.08
N ARG A 319 35.28 -50.97 14.33
CA ARG A 319 34.60 -50.14 13.32
C ARG A 319 35.39 -48.90 12.96
N GLU A 320 35.99 -48.25 13.96
CA GLU A 320 36.81 -47.06 13.73
C GLU A 320 38.12 -47.39 13.01
N ASP A 321 38.77 -48.51 13.36
CA ASP A 321 39.94 -49.02 12.64
C ASP A 321 39.61 -49.31 11.17
N THR A 322 38.48 -49.97 10.89
CA THR A 322 38.04 -50.20 9.49
C THR A 322 37.80 -48.90 8.73
N LEU A 323 37.23 -47.89 9.37
CA LEU A 323 36.95 -46.59 8.74
C LEU A 323 38.26 -45.85 8.43
N ILE A 324 39.23 -45.86 9.35
CA ILE A 324 40.54 -45.24 9.11
C ILE A 324 41.30 -45.97 8.00
N ARG A 325 41.25 -47.31 7.96
CA ARG A 325 41.85 -48.07 6.85
C ARG A 325 41.21 -47.74 5.51
N GLN A 326 39.88 -47.55 5.47
CA GLN A 326 39.21 -47.09 4.26
C GLN A 326 39.68 -45.69 3.83
N LYS A 327 39.83 -44.75 4.77
CA LYS A 327 40.38 -43.41 4.47
C LYS A 327 41.82 -43.48 3.95
N GLN A 328 42.67 -44.27 4.60
CA GLN A 328 44.05 -44.49 4.16
C GLN A 328 44.11 -45.12 2.77
N ALA A 329 43.21 -46.06 2.46
CA ALA A 329 43.10 -46.65 1.13
C ALA A 329 42.67 -45.61 0.08
N GLN A 330 41.73 -44.72 0.41
CA GLN A 330 41.33 -43.63 -0.47
C GLN A 330 42.45 -42.62 -0.69
N GLU A 331 43.16 -42.21 0.37
CA GLU A 331 44.33 -41.34 0.27
C GLU A 331 45.44 -41.99 -0.57
N TYR A 332 45.67 -43.29 -0.37
CA TYR A 332 46.60 -44.07 -1.18
C TYR A 332 46.17 -44.13 -2.65
N GLU A 333 44.89 -44.34 -2.95
CA GLU A 333 44.38 -44.30 -4.32
C GLU A 333 44.56 -42.94 -4.97
N VAL A 334 44.32 -41.84 -4.23
CA VAL A 334 44.55 -40.48 -4.73
C VAL A 334 46.03 -40.26 -5.02
N LEU A 335 46.93 -40.67 -4.12
CA LEU A 335 48.37 -40.61 -4.32
C LEU A 335 48.82 -41.47 -5.51
N LYS A 336 48.26 -42.67 -5.65
CA LYS A 336 48.55 -43.57 -6.78
C LYS A 336 48.08 -42.97 -8.11
N ARG A 337 46.92 -42.31 -8.15
CA ARG A 337 46.45 -41.59 -9.34
C ARG A 337 47.38 -40.42 -9.68
N TYR A 338 47.80 -39.68 -8.66
CA TYR A 338 48.80 -38.62 -8.81
C TYR A 338 50.12 -39.17 -9.37
N GLU A 339 50.60 -40.31 -8.88
CA GLU A 339 51.81 -40.99 -9.39
C GLU A 339 51.64 -41.52 -10.82
N SER A 340 50.44 -41.99 -11.21
CA SER A 340 50.20 -42.50 -12.55
C SER A 340 49.96 -41.41 -13.60
N GLU A 341 49.28 -40.33 -13.21
CA GLU A 341 48.88 -39.24 -14.10
C GLU A 341 49.89 -38.07 -14.08
N LEU A 342 50.80 -38.04 -13.11
CA LEU A 342 51.72 -36.93 -12.82
C LEU A 342 51.01 -35.57 -12.69
N HIS A 343 49.71 -35.58 -12.40
CA HIS A 343 48.86 -34.39 -12.42
C HIS A 343 48.18 -34.18 -11.06
N ASP A 344 48.36 -32.99 -10.47
CA ASP A 344 47.72 -32.61 -9.21
C ASP A 344 46.31 -32.04 -9.46
N ALA A 345 45.28 -32.88 -9.39
CA ALA A 345 43.89 -32.44 -9.45
C ALA A 345 43.50 -31.49 -8.29
N SER A 346 44.26 -31.45 -7.20
CA SER A 346 43.97 -30.59 -6.05
C SER A 346 44.17 -29.11 -6.35
N GLU A 347 45.09 -28.76 -7.27
CA GLU A 347 45.28 -27.37 -7.72
C GLU A 347 44.07 -26.85 -8.46
N PHE A 348 43.49 -27.66 -9.35
CA PHE A 348 42.27 -27.31 -10.08
C PHE A 348 41.09 -27.10 -9.12
N HIS A 349 40.89 -27.97 -8.14
CA HIS A 349 39.82 -27.80 -7.15
C HIS A 349 40.02 -26.58 -6.26
N ARG A 350 41.25 -26.30 -5.82
CA ARG A 350 41.58 -25.07 -5.08
C ARG A 350 41.31 -23.83 -5.92
N TRP A 351 41.66 -23.84 -7.20
CA TRP A 351 41.36 -22.76 -8.14
C TRP A 351 39.84 -22.59 -8.31
N GLN A 352 39.11 -23.69 -8.52
CA GLN A 352 37.66 -23.66 -8.70
C GLN A 352 36.95 -23.11 -7.46
N ASP A 353 37.36 -23.52 -6.26
CA ASP A 353 36.80 -22.99 -5.01
C ASP A 353 37.16 -21.52 -4.80
N LYS A 354 38.36 -21.10 -5.20
CA LYS A 354 38.76 -19.68 -5.18
C LYS A 354 37.93 -18.85 -6.15
N MET A 355 37.67 -19.34 -7.37
CA MET A 355 36.82 -18.66 -8.35
C MET A 355 35.38 -18.54 -7.83
N LYS A 356 34.79 -19.63 -7.30
CA LYS A 356 33.46 -19.59 -6.68
C LYS A 356 33.37 -18.59 -5.51
N GLN A 357 34.41 -18.51 -4.69
CA GLN A 357 34.49 -17.52 -3.61
C GLN A 357 34.56 -16.09 -4.15
N GLN A 358 35.33 -15.86 -5.22
CA GLN A 358 35.40 -14.57 -5.89
C GLN A 358 34.06 -14.17 -6.51
N ASP A 359 33.41 -15.07 -7.24
CA ASP A 359 32.08 -14.86 -7.83
C ASP A 359 31.06 -14.50 -6.74
N HIS A 360 31.04 -15.24 -5.62
CA HIS A 360 30.18 -14.93 -4.48
C HIS A 360 30.45 -13.54 -3.90
N LEU A 361 31.73 -13.18 -3.70
CA LEU A 361 32.11 -11.85 -3.20
C LEU A 361 31.72 -10.74 -4.18
N GLU A 362 31.80 -10.98 -5.49
CA GLU A 362 31.38 -10.03 -6.52
C GLU A 362 29.86 -9.86 -6.55
N GLU A 363 29.10 -10.94 -6.41
CA GLU A 363 27.64 -10.89 -6.27
C GLU A 363 27.23 -10.11 -5.02
N GLU A 364 27.84 -10.37 -3.86
CA GLU A 364 27.58 -9.62 -2.62
C GLU A 364 27.87 -8.12 -2.82
N LYS A 365 28.99 -7.77 -3.46
CA LYS A 365 29.32 -6.37 -3.81
C LYS A 365 28.28 -5.77 -4.76
N ARG A 366 27.81 -6.51 -5.76
CA ARG A 366 26.81 -6.04 -6.74
C ARG A 366 25.45 -5.81 -6.08
N VAL A 367 25.01 -6.72 -5.22
CA VAL A 367 23.78 -6.58 -4.44
C VAL A 367 23.89 -5.36 -3.52
N HIS A 368 25.02 -5.20 -2.82
CA HIS A 368 25.24 -4.05 -1.95
C HIS A 368 25.23 -2.73 -2.72
N LYS A 369 25.93 -2.64 -3.86
CA LYS A 369 25.87 -1.47 -4.76
C LYS A 369 24.44 -1.14 -5.18
N ARG A 370 23.65 -2.15 -5.57
CA ARG A 370 22.24 -1.95 -5.95
C ARG A 370 21.37 -1.48 -4.77
N MET A 371 21.60 -1.99 -3.56
CA MET A 371 20.90 -1.52 -2.35
C MET A 371 21.21 -0.05 -2.06
N VAL A 372 22.49 0.33 -2.17
CA VAL A 372 22.95 1.71 -2.00
C VAL A 372 22.37 2.62 -3.09
N GLU A 373 22.39 2.22 -4.36
CA GLU A 373 21.77 2.95 -5.47
C GLU A 373 20.26 3.13 -5.27
N MET A 374 19.56 2.10 -4.77
CA MET A 374 18.14 2.17 -4.44
C MET A 374 17.87 3.16 -3.31
N GLN A 375 18.70 3.20 -2.26
CA GLN A 375 18.62 4.19 -1.19
C GLN A 375 18.87 5.60 -1.72
N LEU A 376 19.91 5.79 -2.55
CA LEU A 376 20.22 7.06 -3.22
C LEU A 376 19.08 7.55 -4.12
N ALA A 377 18.43 6.64 -4.85
CA ALA A 377 17.29 6.97 -5.70
C ALA A 377 16.08 7.40 -4.86
N ARG A 378 15.82 6.72 -3.74
CA ARG A 378 14.77 7.10 -2.79
C ARG A 378 15.04 8.48 -2.17
N GLU A 379 16.24 8.71 -1.65
CA GLU A 379 16.63 10.01 -1.09
C GLU A 379 16.57 11.11 -2.15
N GLY A 380 17.04 10.83 -3.37
CA GLY A 380 16.94 11.74 -4.50
C GLY A 380 15.49 12.08 -4.88
N ALA A 381 14.56 11.12 -4.77
CA ALA A 381 13.14 11.33 -5.01
C ALA A 381 12.49 12.18 -3.91
N VAL A 382 12.82 11.93 -2.64
CA VAL A 382 12.36 12.75 -1.51
C VAL A 382 12.87 14.18 -1.66
N GLU A 383 14.15 14.35 -1.95
CA GLU A 383 14.76 15.67 -2.12
C GLU A 383 14.20 16.42 -3.35
N ALA A 384 13.89 15.72 -4.44
CA ALA A 384 13.19 16.30 -5.59
C ALA A 384 11.77 16.77 -5.25
N PHE A 385 11.03 15.97 -4.47
CA PHE A 385 9.71 16.34 -3.98
C PHE A 385 9.78 17.57 -3.07
N GLU A 386 10.70 17.58 -2.10
CA GLU A 386 10.91 18.72 -1.21
C GLU A 386 11.31 19.98 -1.97
N SER A 387 12.20 19.88 -2.96
CA SER A 387 12.58 21.02 -3.80
C SER A 387 11.39 21.56 -4.61
N GLN A 388 10.52 20.67 -5.12
CA GLN A 388 9.29 21.10 -5.79
C GLN A 388 8.33 21.82 -4.83
N VAL A 389 8.19 21.33 -3.60
CA VAL A 389 7.40 22.00 -2.55
C VAL A 389 8.01 23.36 -2.19
N ARG A 390 9.33 23.44 -2.01
CA ARG A 390 10.03 24.71 -1.75
C ARG A 390 9.86 25.70 -2.88
N ARG A 391 10.01 25.28 -4.14
CA ARG A 391 9.79 26.13 -5.33
C ARG A 391 8.36 26.65 -5.41
N LYS A 392 7.36 25.79 -5.16
CA LYS A 392 5.95 26.19 -5.04
C LYS A 392 5.75 27.17 -3.89
N GLY A 393 6.43 26.97 -2.76
CA GLY A 393 6.42 27.87 -1.61
C GLY A 393 6.98 29.25 -1.94
N ILE A 394 8.11 29.34 -2.65
CA ILE A 394 8.70 30.61 -3.11
C ILE A 394 7.75 31.31 -4.08
N LEU A 395 7.14 30.58 -5.01
CA LEU A 395 6.16 31.15 -5.94
C LEU A 395 4.90 31.66 -5.21
N ALA A 396 4.39 30.88 -4.25
CA ALA A 396 3.23 31.27 -3.44
C ALA A 396 3.54 32.47 -2.54
N ALA A 397 4.76 32.59 -2.01
CA ALA A 397 5.18 33.76 -1.26
C ALA A 397 5.19 35.01 -2.15
N HIS A 398 5.75 34.91 -3.36
CA HIS A 398 5.71 36.00 -4.34
C HIS A 398 4.27 36.37 -4.74
N GLN A 399 3.40 35.38 -4.97
CA GLN A 399 1.98 35.63 -5.26
C GLN A 399 1.25 36.27 -4.08
N ARG A 400 1.58 35.90 -2.84
CA ARG A 400 1.04 36.56 -1.64
C ARG A 400 1.52 37.99 -1.52
N GLU A 401 2.77 38.28 -1.85
CA GLU A 401 3.29 39.65 -1.91
C GLU A 401 2.55 40.47 -2.98
N GLU A 402 2.36 39.94 -4.20
CA GLU A 402 1.54 40.61 -5.24
C GLU A 402 0.08 40.81 -4.78
N LEU A 403 -0.56 39.78 -4.23
CA LEU A 403 -1.93 39.89 -3.71
C LEU A 403 -2.05 40.83 -2.50
N ALA A 404 -1.02 40.94 -1.67
CA ALA A 404 -1.02 41.89 -0.55
C ALA A 404 -1.04 43.33 -1.06
N VAL A 405 -0.24 43.63 -2.09
CA VAL A 405 -0.26 44.94 -2.77
C VAL A 405 -1.63 45.20 -3.39
N ASP A 406 -2.22 44.21 -4.07
CA ASP A 406 -3.58 44.34 -4.63
C ASP A 406 -4.65 44.55 -3.55
N MET A 407 -4.52 43.88 -2.40
CA MET A 407 -5.42 44.02 -1.26
C MET A 407 -5.27 45.37 -0.57
N GLU A 408 -4.05 45.93 -0.49
CA GLU A 408 -3.80 47.29 -0.01
C GLU A 408 -4.46 48.32 -0.93
N LEU A 409 -4.34 48.16 -2.25
CA LEU A 409 -5.03 49.01 -3.24
C LEU A 409 -6.55 48.94 -3.07
N LYS A 410 -7.12 47.73 -2.99
CA LYS A 410 -8.57 47.55 -2.77
C LYS A 410 -9.05 48.03 -1.41
N ALA A 411 -8.22 47.92 -0.37
CA ALA A 411 -8.54 48.46 0.95
C ALA A 411 -8.62 49.98 0.92
N ALA A 412 -7.70 50.65 0.20
CA ALA A 412 -7.76 52.10 -0.01
C ALA A 412 -9.03 52.51 -0.79
N GLU A 413 -9.40 51.77 -1.83
CA GLU A 413 -10.67 51.98 -2.56
C GLU A 413 -11.90 51.76 -1.65
N ALA A 414 -11.88 50.70 -0.84
CA ALA A 414 -12.96 50.39 0.10
C ALA A 414 -13.06 51.40 1.24
N GLU A 415 -11.96 51.99 1.70
CA GLU A 415 -11.97 53.09 2.66
C GLU A 415 -12.66 54.33 2.08
N GLN A 416 -12.34 54.69 0.83
CA GLN A 416 -13.03 55.77 0.12
C GLN A 416 -14.54 55.48 -0.03
N GLU A 417 -14.91 54.23 -0.37
CA GLU A 417 -16.31 53.83 -0.40
C GLU A 417 -16.97 53.85 0.99
N LEU A 418 -16.27 53.41 2.04
CA LEU A 418 -16.79 53.38 3.41
C LEU A 418 -17.05 54.80 3.91
N GLU A 419 -16.18 55.76 3.58
CA GLU A 419 -16.41 57.18 3.84
C GLU A 419 -17.70 57.66 3.18
N SER A 420 -17.93 57.31 1.92
CA SER A 420 -19.19 57.63 1.23
C SER A 420 -20.41 56.97 1.88
N LYS A 421 -20.31 55.71 2.30
CA LYS A 421 -21.39 54.94 2.94
C LYS A 421 -21.67 55.39 4.37
N LYS A 422 -20.67 55.86 5.12
CA LYS A 422 -20.83 56.43 6.48
C LYS A 422 -21.72 57.67 6.48
N VAL A 423 -21.72 58.44 5.39
CA VAL A 423 -22.64 59.57 5.22
C VAL A 423 -24.09 59.06 5.15
N ILE A 424 -24.34 58.03 4.35
CA ILE A 424 -25.67 57.42 4.15
C ILE A 424 -26.19 56.74 5.43
N VAL A 425 -25.32 56.03 6.15
CA VAL A 425 -25.73 55.30 7.36
C VAL A 425 -26.17 56.25 8.48
N LYS A 426 -25.52 57.42 8.64
CA LYS A 426 -25.95 58.43 9.62
C LYS A 426 -27.40 58.89 9.40
N GLU A 427 -27.87 58.91 8.16
CA GLU A 427 -29.25 59.24 7.82
C GLU A 427 -30.21 58.12 8.24
N THR A 428 -29.85 56.85 8.00
CA THR A 428 -30.71 55.69 8.32
C THR A 428 -30.79 55.33 9.81
N ILE A 429 -29.75 55.64 10.62
CA ILE A 429 -29.76 55.36 12.07
C ILE A 429 -30.86 56.16 12.78
N GLY A 430 -31.17 57.37 12.30
CA GLY A 430 -32.29 58.17 12.83
C GLY A 430 -33.67 57.52 12.68
N ASP A 431 -33.83 56.62 11.71
CA ASP A 431 -35.10 55.94 11.44
C ASP A 431 -35.25 54.64 12.24
N ARG A 432 -34.14 53.97 12.58
CA ARG A 432 -34.13 52.64 13.19
C ARG A 432 -34.39 52.65 14.71
N GLU A 433 -34.04 53.72 15.43
CA GLU A 433 -34.31 53.84 16.87
C GLU A 433 -35.80 53.78 17.21
N LYS A 434 -36.67 54.14 16.26
CA LYS A 434 -38.13 54.11 16.42
C LYS A 434 -38.72 52.69 16.40
N ALA A 435 -38.09 51.73 15.72
CA ALA A 435 -38.60 50.35 15.59
C ALA A 435 -38.22 49.45 16.78
N ARG A 436 -37.05 49.67 17.39
CA ARG A 436 -36.50 48.78 18.45
C ARG A 436 -37.30 48.79 19.75
N LEU A 437 -38.06 49.85 20.01
CA LEU A 437 -38.92 49.98 21.20
C LEU A 437 -40.17 49.09 21.14
N ALA A 438 -40.52 48.54 19.97
CA ALA A 438 -41.72 47.71 19.79
C ALA A 438 -41.47 46.22 20.08
N GLU A 439 -40.30 45.67 19.73
CA GLU A 439 -39.99 44.24 19.84
C GLU A 439 -39.73 43.77 21.29
N GLU A 440 -39.22 44.66 22.15
CA GLU A 440 -38.87 44.33 23.54
C GLU A 440 -40.11 44.00 24.41
N LYS A 441 -41.31 44.38 23.94
CA LYS A 441 -42.58 44.11 24.64
C LYS A 441 -43.11 42.69 24.40
N GLU A 442 -42.85 42.05 23.26
CA GLU A 442 -43.37 40.70 22.97
C GLU A 442 -42.55 39.57 23.61
N ALA A 443 -41.24 39.78 23.81
CA ALA A 443 -40.35 38.75 24.33
C ALA A 443 -40.69 38.33 25.77
N LYS A 444 -41.27 39.23 26.58
CA LYS A 444 -41.62 38.96 27.98
C LYS A 444 -42.80 37.99 28.14
N ALA A 445 -43.73 37.95 27.19
CA ALA A 445 -44.94 37.11 27.26
C ALA A 445 -44.69 35.61 26.97
N ARG A 446 -43.58 35.26 26.31
CA ARG A 446 -43.28 33.86 25.95
C ARG A 446 -42.58 33.07 27.07
N ALA A 447 -41.92 33.76 28.01
CA ALA A 447 -41.17 33.12 29.09
C ALA A 447 -42.08 32.44 30.13
N GLU A 448 -43.27 32.97 30.37
CA GLU A 448 -44.18 32.49 31.44
C GLU A 448 -44.85 31.13 31.12
N LYS A 449 -44.93 30.73 29.84
CA LYS A 449 -45.57 29.45 29.44
C LYS A 449 -44.67 28.22 29.60
N ALA A 450 -43.35 28.38 29.71
CA ALA A 450 -42.40 27.27 29.71
C ALA A 450 -42.27 26.56 31.08
N GLU A 451 -42.68 27.20 32.17
CA GLU A 451 -42.51 26.65 33.53
C GLU A 451 -43.57 25.62 33.94
N GLN A 452 -44.75 25.61 33.28
CA GLN A 452 -45.86 24.72 33.65
C GLN A 452 -45.63 23.25 33.24
N VAL A 453 -44.88 22.99 32.17
CA VAL A 453 -44.69 21.64 31.58
C VAL A 453 -43.72 20.76 32.39
N ARG A 454 -42.87 21.35 33.24
CA ARG A 454 -41.82 20.60 33.95
C ARG A 454 -42.32 19.79 35.16
N ARG A 455 -43.55 20.03 35.64
CA ARG A 455 -44.08 19.40 36.86
C ARG A 455 -44.76 18.04 36.64
N GLU A 456 -45.03 17.64 35.40
CA GLU A 456 -45.79 16.41 35.09
C GLU A 456 -44.92 15.14 34.96
N ILE A 457 -43.61 15.27 34.73
CA ILE A 457 -42.72 14.13 34.39
C ILE A 457 -42.21 13.35 35.62
N GLU A 458 -42.26 13.94 36.82
CA GLU A 458 -41.61 13.38 38.02
C GLU A 458 -42.40 12.24 38.70
N ALA A 459 -43.68 12.06 38.36
CA ALA A 459 -44.58 11.12 39.05
C ALA A 459 -44.55 9.65 38.56
N GLU A 460 -43.94 9.35 37.40
CA GLU A 460 -44.02 8.00 36.78
C GLU A 460 -42.94 7.00 37.23
N GLN A 461 -41.84 7.44 37.84
CA GLN A 461 -40.63 6.59 38.02
C GLN A 461 -40.63 5.66 39.25
N GLU A 462 -41.54 5.82 40.22
CA GLU A 462 -41.51 5.05 41.48
C GLU A 462 -42.13 3.64 41.41
N ARG A 463 -42.92 3.30 40.38
CA ARG A 463 -43.64 2.01 40.36
C ARG A 463 -42.80 0.78 39.97
N LYS A 464 -41.61 0.95 39.38
CA LYS A 464 -40.88 -0.14 38.70
C LYS A 464 -39.89 -0.94 39.57
N ARG A 465 -39.61 -0.54 40.82
CA ARG A 465 -38.54 -1.14 41.64
C ARG A 465 -38.92 -2.35 42.49
N ARG A 466 -40.19 -2.76 42.54
CA ARG A 466 -40.68 -3.78 43.50
C ARG A 466 -40.76 -5.23 42.96
N GLU A 467 -40.47 -5.48 41.70
CA GLU A 467 -40.71 -6.80 41.06
C GLU A 467 -39.50 -7.76 41.06
N ASP A 468 -38.27 -7.27 41.22
CA ASP A 468 -37.05 -8.07 40.93
C ASP A 468 -36.51 -8.94 42.09
N GLU A 469 -37.09 -8.89 43.30
CA GLU A 469 -36.47 -9.52 44.50
C GLU A 469 -36.90 -10.99 44.77
N GLN A 470 -37.86 -11.56 44.05
CA GLN A 470 -38.47 -12.86 44.42
C GLN A 470 -37.87 -14.12 43.74
N GLU A 471 -36.86 -14.00 42.88
CA GLU A 471 -36.43 -15.13 42.02
C GLU A 471 -35.24 -15.97 42.53
N MET A 472 -34.56 -15.59 43.62
CA MET A 472 -33.20 -16.10 43.92
C MET A 472 -33.05 -17.18 45.01
N GLU A 473 -34.11 -17.91 45.41
CA GLU A 473 -34.03 -18.87 46.54
C GLU A 473 -34.07 -20.39 46.21
N ARG A 474 -34.25 -20.83 44.95
CA ARG A 474 -34.59 -22.26 44.68
C ARG A 474 -33.47 -23.23 44.24
N ARG A 475 -32.18 -22.90 44.38
CA ARG A 475 -31.11 -23.60 43.60
C ARG A 475 -29.97 -24.31 44.36
N LYS A 476 -30.11 -24.76 45.62
CA LYS A 476 -28.91 -25.14 46.41
C LYS A 476 -28.79 -26.52 47.15
N ASP A 477 -29.50 -27.61 46.82
CA ASP A 477 -29.41 -28.86 47.65
C ASP A 477 -28.99 -30.21 47.00
N LEU A 478 -28.49 -30.28 45.75
CA LEU A 478 -28.27 -31.58 45.07
C LEU A 478 -26.89 -32.25 45.26
N ILE A 479 -25.91 -31.62 45.93
CA ILE A 479 -24.50 -32.07 45.88
C ILE A 479 -24.05 -32.66 47.23
N ARG A 480 -24.65 -33.78 47.65
CA ARG A 480 -24.26 -34.44 48.92
C ARG A 480 -24.23 -35.97 48.95
N GLN A 481 -24.41 -36.67 47.83
CA GLN A 481 -24.37 -38.13 47.81
C GLN A 481 -23.45 -38.62 46.69
N ILE A 482 -22.95 -39.85 46.77
CA ILE A 482 -22.00 -40.49 45.84
C ILE A 482 -20.51 -40.28 46.20
N ARG A 483 -20.16 -40.51 47.46
CA ARG A 483 -18.81 -40.94 47.87
C ARG A 483 -18.87 -41.96 49.02
N ALA A 484 -19.00 -43.24 48.68
CA ALA A 484 -18.76 -44.39 49.58
C ALA A 484 -18.63 -45.67 48.74
N LEU A 485 -17.40 -46.19 48.58
CA LEU A 485 -16.97 -47.58 48.93
C LEU A 485 -16.65 -48.37 47.64
N GLU A 486 -15.68 -49.27 47.49
CA GLU A 486 -15.10 -50.30 48.37
C GLU A 486 -13.85 -50.93 47.71
N LYS A 487 -13.11 -51.82 48.41
CA LYS A 487 -11.73 -52.25 48.09
C LYS A 487 -11.47 -53.74 48.49
N VAL A 488 -10.37 -54.33 47.97
CA VAL A 488 -9.47 -55.43 48.50
C VAL A 488 -9.73 -56.95 48.11
N PRO A 489 -8.85 -57.98 48.37
CA PRO A 489 -7.83 -58.60 47.44
C PRO A 489 -7.52 -60.16 47.48
N VAL A 490 -6.55 -60.62 46.64
CA VAL A 490 -5.37 -61.59 46.76
C VAL A 490 -5.46 -63.06 47.30
N GLU A 491 -4.66 -64.02 46.71
CA GLU A 491 -3.75 -65.04 47.38
C GLU A 491 -2.95 -66.02 46.43
N ARG A 492 -1.86 -66.68 46.91
CA ARG A 492 -0.88 -67.62 46.23
C ARG A 492 -0.27 -68.67 47.22
N PHE A 493 0.25 -69.86 46.81
CA PHE A 493 1.16 -70.78 47.60
C PHE A 493 2.16 -71.72 46.78
N LYS A 494 3.07 -72.49 47.44
CA LYS A 494 4.49 -72.93 47.09
C LYS A 494 4.83 -74.49 47.18
N GLN A 495 6.11 -74.89 46.89
CA GLN A 495 6.81 -76.15 46.39
C GLN A 495 7.35 -77.29 47.36
N PHE A 496 7.96 -78.39 46.79
CA PHE A 496 8.40 -79.74 47.31
C PHE A 496 9.96 -80.05 47.31
N ASP A 497 10.45 -81.12 48.00
CA ASP A 497 11.86 -81.43 48.48
C ASP A 497 12.54 -82.74 47.89
N PRO A 498 13.86 -82.81 47.56
CA PRO A 498 14.49 -83.83 46.66
C PRO A 498 15.34 -84.98 47.27
N ALA A 499 15.21 -85.34 48.54
CA ALA A 499 15.96 -86.48 49.12
C ALA A 499 15.23 -87.84 49.01
N GLU A 500 14.03 -87.85 48.42
CA GLU A 500 13.23 -89.04 48.16
C GLU A 500 13.43 -89.51 46.72
N ALA A 501 13.81 -90.79 46.55
CA ALA A 501 13.73 -91.41 45.23
C ALA A 501 12.25 -91.49 44.82
N PRO A 502 11.82 -90.90 43.69
CA PRO A 502 10.43 -90.96 43.27
C PRO A 502 10.11 -92.40 42.88
N CYS A 503 9.38 -93.13 43.73
CA CYS A 503 9.03 -94.53 43.55
C CYS A 503 7.98 -94.69 42.43
N GLN A 504 8.37 -94.44 41.17
CA GLN A 504 7.50 -94.54 40.00
C GLN A 504 7.66 -95.87 39.23
N GLY A 505 8.55 -96.76 39.69
CA GLY A 505 8.58 -98.16 39.27
C GLY A 505 9.16 -98.37 37.87
N LEU A 506 10.20 -97.61 37.51
CA LEU A 506 10.94 -97.80 36.26
C LEU A 506 12.17 -98.68 36.51
N LEU A 507 12.38 -99.71 35.68
CA LEU A 507 13.56 -100.58 35.76
C LEU A 507 14.83 -99.75 35.48
N GLU A 508 15.69 -99.63 36.50
CA GLU A 508 16.94 -98.83 36.61
C GLU A 508 16.87 -97.50 37.41
N GLU A 509 16.08 -97.46 38.49
CA GLU A 509 16.20 -96.42 39.53
C GLU A 509 17.45 -96.65 40.42
N MET A 510 18.47 -95.80 40.30
CA MET A 510 19.62 -95.74 41.24
C MET A 510 19.36 -94.67 42.31
N SER A 511 19.80 -94.89 43.54
CA SER A 511 19.78 -93.86 44.59
C SER A 511 20.50 -92.61 44.11
N HIS A 512 20.02 -91.41 44.48
CA HIS A 512 20.71 -90.15 44.20
C HIS A 512 22.21 -90.27 44.57
N ALA A 513 22.55 -90.96 45.65
CA ALA A 513 23.93 -91.13 46.10
C ALA A 513 24.83 -92.02 45.19
N GLU A 514 24.29 -92.99 44.46
CA GLU A 514 25.08 -93.90 43.60
C GLU A 514 25.29 -93.31 42.19
N LEU A 515 24.27 -92.57 41.71
CA LEU A 515 24.42 -91.67 40.58
C LEU A 515 25.62 -90.73 40.79
N TRP A 516 25.81 -90.26 42.03
CA TRP A 516 26.87 -89.31 42.40
C TRP A 516 28.29 -89.84 42.21
N GLU A 517 28.59 -91.10 42.50
CA GLU A 517 29.97 -91.62 42.36
C GLU A 517 30.37 -91.86 40.89
N ARG A 518 29.45 -92.38 40.09
CA ARG A 518 29.66 -92.52 38.64
C ARG A 518 29.71 -91.16 37.95
N LEU A 519 28.91 -90.22 38.43
CA LEU A 519 28.97 -88.82 38.01
C LEU A 519 30.35 -88.23 38.35
N LYS A 520 30.90 -88.48 39.54
CA LYS A 520 32.21 -87.97 39.99
C LYS A 520 33.39 -88.40 39.11
N SER A 521 33.41 -89.65 38.63
CA SER A 521 34.49 -90.15 37.75
C SER A 521 34.41 -89.55 36.34
N ILE A 522 33.20 -89.48 35.78
CA ILE A 522 32.91 -88.78 34.52
C ILE A 522 33.18 -87.28 34.66
N GLU A 523 32.91 -86.70 35.83
CA GLU A 523 33.21 -85.31 36.15
C GLU A 523 34.71 -85.02 36.15
N ALA A 524 35.55 -85.92 36.69
CA ALA A 524 37.00 -85.75 36.70
C ALA A 524 37.60 -85.79 35.28
N GLN A 525 37.14 -86.72 34.43
CA GLN A 525 37.58 -86.78 33.01
C GLN A 525 37.11 -85.55 32.25
N ARG A 526 35.83 -85.18 32.38
CA ARG A 526 35.29 -83.93 31.83
C ARG A 526 36.01 -82.71 32.41
N ALA A 527 36.58 -82.76 33.62
CA ALA A 527 37.28 -81.63 34.24
C ALA A 527 38.63 -81.36 33.55
N ARG A 528 39.39 -82.41 33.24
CA ARG A 528 40.66 -82.28 32.49
C ARG A 528 40.45 -81.75 31.07
N GLU A 529 39.48 -82.30 30.35
CA GLU A 529 39.11 -81.76 29.02
C GLU A 529 38.61 -80.31 29.11
N ARG A 530 37.93 -79.95 30.21
CA ARG A 530 37.52 -78.57 30.49
C ARG A 530 38.73 -77.67 30.74
N GLU A 531 39.78 -78.15 31.41
CA GLU A 531 41.01 -77.39 31.68
C GLU A 531 41.79 -77.10 30.39
N GLU A 532 42.03 -78.11 29.55
CA GLU A 532 42.70 -77.89 28.25
C GLU A 532 41.90 -76.95 27.33
N LYS A 533 40.57 -77.10 27.31
CA LYS A 533 39.68 -76.16 26.59
C LYS A 533 39.75 -74.75 27.18
N LYS A 534 39.88 -74.62 28.51
CA LYS A 534 40.04 -73.32 29.18
C LYS A 534 41.38 -72.68 28.81
N GLU A 535 42.49 -73.42 28.82
CA GLU A 535 43.81 -72.90 28.45
C GLU A 535 43.85 -72.39 27.01
N ARG A 536 43.39 -73.19 26.04
CA ARG A 536 43.29 -72.74 24.63
C ARG A 536 42.35 -71.54 24.45
N GLN A 537 41.28 -71.46 25.25
CA GLN A 537 40.39 -70.30 25.23
C GLN A 537 41.05 -69.07 25.87
N LEU A 538 41.90 -69.24 26.90
CA LEU A 538 42.64 -68.16 27.54
C LEU A 538 43.70 -67.58 26.59
N GLU A 539 44.47 -68.43 25.92
CA GLU A 539 45.45 -68.00 24.90
C GLU A 539 44.78 -67.17 23.79
N LYS A 540 43.71 -67.71 23.18
CA LYS A 540 42.93 -66.98 22.16
C LYS A 540 42.31 -65.69 22.69
N LYS A 541 41.97 -65.61 23.99
CA LYS A 541 41.48 -64.38 24.61
C LYS A 541 42.61 -63.38 24.79
N HIS A 542 43.80 -63.83 25.19
CA HIS A 542 44.99 -62.98 25.34
C HIS A 542 45.45 -62.41 24.00
N GLU A 543 45.52 -63.22 22.94
CA GLU A 543 45.85 -62.76 21.58
C GLU A 543 44.86 -61.70 21.09
N LYS A 544 43.55 -61.99 21.18
CA LYS A 544 42.51 -61.03 20.81
C LYS A 544 42.59 -59.74 21.64
N GLN A 545 42.88 -59.84 22.94
CA GLN A 545 43.07 -58.66 23.79
C GLN A 545 44.25 -57.82 23.32
N LYS A 546 45.40 -58.43 23.01
CA LYS A 546 46.59 -57.73 22.48
C LYS A 546 46.29 -57.01 21.16
N GLU A 547 45.63 -57.68 20.22
CA GLU A 547 45.24 -57.06 18.94
C GLU A 547 44.30 -55.86 19.13
N ILE A 548 43.35 -55.97 20.07
CA ILE A 548 42.41 -54.89 20.36
C ILE A 548 43.12 -53.71 21.04
N THR A 549 44.07 -53.97 21.95
CA THR A 549 44.84 -52.92 22.61
C THR A 549 45.73 -52.18 21.62
N GLU A 550 46.43 -52.89 20.72
CA GLU A 550 47.26 -52.27 19.69
C GLU A 550 46.43 -51.40 18.74
N LYS A 551 45.26 -51.88 18.30
CA LYS A 551 44.33 -51.07 17.51
C LYS A 551 43.85 -49.85 18.28
N ALA A 552 43.48 -49.99 19.56
CA ALA A 552 43.02 -48.87 20.39
C ALA A 552 44.10 -47.80 20.59
N GLU A 553 45.36 -48.19 20.77
CA GLU A 553 46.50 -47.25 20.87
C GLU A 553 46.74 -46.50 19.56
N ASN A 554 46.68 -47.19 18.42
CA ASN A 554 46.80 -46.55 17.11
C ASN A 554 45.63 -45.57 16.86
N LEU A 555 44.41 -45.94 17.22
CA LEU A 555 43.26 -45.04 17.17
C LEU A 555 43.44 -43.81 18.07
N ALA A 556 43.95 -43.98 19.29
CA ALA A 556 44.21 -42.86 20.19
C ALA A 556 45.19 -41.85 19.55
N LYS A 557 46.30 -42.31 18.97
CA LYS A 557 47.25 -41.45 18.25
C LYS A 557 46.61 -40.72 17.08
N VAL A 558 45.75 -41.38 16.30
CA VAL A 558 45.04 -40.76 15.18
C VAL A 558 44.04 -39.72 15.67
N ARG A 559 43.32 -39.98 16.77
CA ARG A 559 42.37 -39.03 17.36
C ARG A 559 43.07 -37.77 17.86
N ASP A 560 44.22 -37.91 18.52
CA ASP A 560 44.93 -36.75 19.05
C ASP A 560 45.48 -35.87 17.92
N ARG A 561 46.06 -36.47 16.87
CA ARG A 561 46.42 -35.75 15.64
C ARG A 561 45.22 -35.05 15.00
N ALA A 562 44.09 -35.75 14.89
CA ALA A 562 42.86 -35.19 14.33
C ALA A 562 42.29 -34.05 15.19
N LYS A 563 42.40 -34.12 16.53
CA LYS A 563 42.02 -33.02 17.44
C LYS A 563 42.90 -31.80 17.23
N ASP A 564 44.20 -31.98 17.14
CA ASP A 564 45.15 -30.87 16.95
C ASP A 564 44.97 -30.21 15.58
N GLU A 565 44.82 -31.00 14.51
CA GLU A 565 44.48 -30.49 13.18
C GLU A 565 43.12 -29.78 13.17
N ALA A 566 42.10 -30.32 13.85
CA ALA A 566 40.79 -29.69 13.92
C ALA A 566 40.85 -28.34 14.65
N LYS A 567 41.63 -28.24 15.75
CA LYS A 567 41.87 -26.97 16.45
C LYS A 567 42.54 -25.96 15.52
N GLN A 568 43.62 -26.35 14.85
CA GLN A 568 44.33 -25.47 13.91
C GLN A 568 43.44 -25.01 12.75
N ARG A 569 42.67 -25.92 12.14
CA ARG A 569 41.70 -25.58 11.08
C ARG A 569 40.63 -24.63 11.59
N HIS A 570 40.10 -24.86 12.80
CA HIS A 570 39.08 -23.99 13.39
C HIS A 570 39.63 -22.59 13.67
N GLU A 571 40.84 -22.48 14.20
CA GLU A 571 41.53 -21.20 14.42
C GLU A 571 41.81 -20.47 13.10
N ALA A 572 42.27 -21.16 12.07
CA ALA A 572 42.51 -20.58 10.74
C ALA A 572 41.20 -20.08 10.10
N ILE A 573 40.12 -20.85 10.15
CA ILE A 573 38.81 -20.45 9.65
C ILE A 573 38.29 -19.24 10.44
N ARG A 574 38.47 -19.22 11.77
CA ARG A 574 38.05 -18.10 12.60
C ARG A 574 38.81 -16.82 12.26
N LYS A 575 40.13 -16.89 12.07
CA LYS A 575 40.95 -15.74 11.65
C LYS A 575 40.54 -15.23 10.27
N LYS A 576 40.39 -16.12 9.28
CA LYS A 576 39.94 -15.76 7.94
C LYS A 576 38.56 -15.11 7.95
N LYS A 577 37.59 -15.65 8.70
CA LYS A 577 36.27 -15.03 8.87
C LYS A 577 36.34 -13.63 9.47
N GLN A 578 37.19 -13.43 10.49
CA GLN A 578 37.38 -12.10 11.09
C GLN A 578 38.02 -11.11 10.10
N GLU A 579 38.96 -11.56 9.27
CA GLU A 579 39.56 -10.74 8.22
C GLU A 579 38.55 -10.40 7.11
N ASP A 580 37.77 -11.37 6.65
CA ASP A 580 36.72 -11.18 5.65
C ASP A 580 35.62 -10.22 6.16
N GLU A 581 35.17 -10.39 7.41
CA GLU A 581 34.20 -9.49 8.05
C GLU A 581 34.73 -8.05 8.16
N ARG A 582 36.00 -7.87 8.55
CA ARG A 582 36.65 -6.55 8.59
C ARG A 582 36.77 -5.93 7.21
N ALA A 583 37.16 -6.71 6.20
CA ALA A 583 37.26 -6.24 4.82
C ALA A 583 35.88 -5.84 4.26
N GLN A 584 34.84 -6.61 4.57
CA GLN A 584 33.46 -6.28 4.19
C GLN A 584 32.96 -5.00 4.88
N GLN A 585 33.27 -4.81 6.17
CA GLN A 585 32.92 -3.58 6.89
C GLN A 585 33.63 -2.36 6.29
N ALA A 586 34.94 -2.44 6.07
CA ALA A 586 35.70 -1.36 5.45
C ALA A 586 35.19 -0.99 4.05
N TYR A 587 34.76 -1.99 3.25
CA TYR A 587 34.16 -1.74 1.94
C TYR A 587 32.81 -1.02 2.04
N LYS A 588 31.96 -1.43 2.99
CA LYS A 588 30.66 -0.77 3.24
C LYS A 588 30.87 0.69 3.65
N ASP A 589 31.81 0.94 4.56
CA ASP A 589 32.12 2.29 5.02
C ASP A 589 32.61 3.18 3.86
N GLN A 590 33.48 2.66 2.98
CA GLN A 590 33.92 3.36 1.78
C GLN A 590 32.76 3.70 0.84
N CYS A 591 31.84 2.75 0.59
CA CYS A 591 30.66 3.01 -0.24
C CYS A 591 29.73 4.07 0.37
N VAL A 592 29.52 4.04 1.69
CA VAL A 592 28.70 5.05 2.38
C VAL A 592 29.31 6.43 2.26
N VAL A 593 30.64 6.56 2.41
CA VAL A 593 31.35 7.83 2.24
C VAL A 593 31.19 8.36 0.80
N GLU A 594 31.41 7.51 -0.22
CA GLU A 594 31.27 7.92 -1.62
C GLU A 594 29.84 8.41 -1.95
N VAL A 595 28.83 7.76 -1.37
CA VAL A 595 27.41 8.12 -1.52
C VAL A 595 27.10 9.44 -0.84
N ALA A 596 27.60 9.64 0.39
CA ALA A 596 27.42 10.87 1.14
C ALA A 596 28.03 12.06 0.39
N GLU A 597 29.22 11.90 -0.19
CA GLU A 597 29.86 12.93 -1.03
C GLU A 597 29.03 13.26 -2.28
N ARG A 598 28.51 12.23 -2.97
CA ARG A 598 27.62 12.43 -4.14
C ARG A 598 26.34 13.16 -3.77
N LEU A 599 25.73 12.83 -2.63
CA LEU A 599 24.52 13.49 -2.14
C LEU A 599 24.81 14.94 -1.75
N GLN A 600 25.92 15.22 -1.07
CA GLN A 600 26.33 16.58 -0.73
C GLN A 600 26.56 17.43 -1.99
N ARG A 601 27.24 16.91 -3.02
CA ARG A 601 27.41 17.63 -4.29
C ARG A 601 26.07 17.95 -4.96
N LYS A 602 25.12 17.01 -4.97
CA LYS A 602 23.77 17.25 -5.51
C LYS A 602 23.01 18.31 -4.72
N LYS A 603 23.08 18.26 -3.39
CA LYS A 603 22.47 19.28 -2.50
C LYS A 603 23.04 20.67 -2.77
N GLN A 604 24.36 20.79 -2.92
CA GLN A 604 25.03 22.06 -3.24
C GLN A 604 24.57 22.61 -4.60
N GLN A 605 24.59 21.79 -5.66
CA GLN A 605 24.12 22.18 -7.00
C GLN A 605 22.68 22.69 -6.97
N LYS A 606 21.79 22.01 -6.25
CA LYS A 606 20.38 22.43 -6.13
C LYS A 606 20.19 23.71 -5.32
N MET A 607 20.95 23.89 -4.23
CA MET A 607 20.92 25.15 -3.47
C MET A 607 21.37 26.33 -4.33
N GLU A 608 22.37 26.14 -5.21
CA GLU A 608 22.80 27.15 -6.17
C GLU A 608 21.71 27.47 -7.21
N GLU A 609 21.03 26.45 -7.75
CA GLU A 609 19.90 26.62 -8.67
C GLU A 609 18.74 27.40 -8.03
N GLU A 610 18.39 27.09 -6.78
CA GLU A 610 17.34 27.80 -6.03
C GLU A 610 17.71 29.28 -5.81
N GLN A 611 18.97 29.57 -5.48
CA GLN A 611 19.45 30.95 -5.35
C GLN A 611 19.39 31.70 -6.68
N ARG A 612 19.68 31.05 -7.80
CA ARG A 612 19.54 31.65 -9.14
C ARG A 612 18.08 31.96 -9.46
N LEU A 613 17.17 30.99 -9.25
CA LEU A 613 15.73 31.18 -9.50
C LEU A 613 15.16 32.33 -8.66
N ARG A 614 15.58 32.46 -7.40
CA ARG A 614 15.15 33.56 -6.52
C ARG A 614 15.64 34.92 -7.00
N LYS A 615 16.84 35.01 -7.58
CA LYS A 615 17.35 36.25 -8.18
C LYS A 615 16.58 36.59 -9.45
N GLU A 616 16.34 35.61 -10.33
CA GLU A 616 15.58 35.80 -11.57
C GLU A 616 14.15 36.28 -11.29
N LEU A 617 13.45 35.70 -10.31
CA LEU A 617 12.10 36.15 -9.94
C LEU A 617 12.08 37.59 -9.42
N LYS A 618 13.10 37.98 -8.63
CA LYS A 618 13.25 39.38 -8.18
C LYS A 618 13.50 40.33 -9.35
N GLU A 619 14.34 39.95 -10.30
CA GLU A 619 14.60 40.76 -11.50
C GLU A 619 13.35 40.90 -12.38
N ILE A 620 12.56 39.83 -12.54
CA ILE A 620 11.29 39.89 -13.28
C ILE A 620 10.30 40.80 -12.57
N SER A 621 10.21 40.73 -11.24
CA SER A 621 9.37 41.62 -10.43
C SER A 621 9.77 43.09 -10.61
N MET A 622 11.06 43.40 -10.48
CA MET A 622 11.60 44.75 -10.73
C MET A 622 11.29 45.22 -12.16
N LYS A 623 11.49 44.38 -13.18
CA LYS A 623 11.15 44.71 -14.59
C LYS A 623 9.66 44.99 -14.78
N ARG A 624 8.77 44.22 -14.12
CA ARG A 624 7.32 44.47 -14.15
C ARG A 624 6.96 45.80 -13.50
N GLN A 625 7.55 46.14 -12.35
CA GLN A 625 7.35 47.43 -11.70
C GLN A 625 7.78 48.59 -12.61
N PHE A 626 8.93 48.48 -13.28
CA PHE A 626 9.37 49.50 -14.24
C PHE A 626 8.45 49.61 -15.47
N LEU A 627 7.92 48.49 -15.98
CA LEU A 627 6.97 48.50 -17.09
C LEU A 627 5.61 49.10 -16.70
N ALA A 628 5.11 48.80 -15.49
CA ALA A 628 3.89 49.39 -14.95
C ALA A 628 4.03 50.90 -14.75
N ALA A 629 5.15 51.36 -14.20
CA ALA A 629 5.44 52.80 -14.07
C ALA A 629 5.53 53.50 -15.44
N ASN A 630 6.09 52.82 -16.46
CA ASN A 630 6.09 53.35 -17.82
C ASN A 630 4.68 53.36 -18.44
N ALA A 631 3.83 52.37 -18.15
CA ALA A 631 2.45 52.33 -18.61
C ALA A 631 1.61 53.47 -18.00
N GLU A 632 1.70 53.71 -16.69
CA GLU A 632 1.06 54.86 -16.03
C GLU A 632 1.53 56.19 -16.62
N MET A 633 2.82 56.33 -16.91
CA MET A 633 3.37 57.53 -17.54
C MET A 633 2.85 57.72 -18.98
N VAL A 634 2.63 56.64 -19.72
CA VAL A 634 2.05 56.67 -21.08
C VAL A 634 0.56 56.98 -21.04
N GLU A 635 -0.18 56.40 -20.09
CA GLU A 635 -1.61 56.67 -19.87
C GLU A 635 -1.83 58.12 -19.42
N ALA A 636 -1.03 58.63 -18.49
CA ALA A 636 -1.07 60.03 -18.06
C ALA A 636 -0.81 60.99 -19.24
N LYS A 637 0.13 60.65 -20.14
CA LYS A 637 0.39 61.43 -21.35
C LYS A 637 -0.77 61.36 -22.34
N ALA A 638 -1.38 60.19 -22.52
CA ALA A 638 -2.55 60.01 -23.37
C ALA A 638 -3.76 60.82 -22.85
N HIS A 639 -4.00 60.81 -21.54
CA HIS A 639 -5.04 61.64 -20.91
C HIS A 639 -4.75 63.14 -21.07
N ALA A 640 -3.50 63.58 -20.89
CA ALA A 640 -3.13 64.98 -21.11
C ALA A 640 -3.29 65.43 -22.58
N GLU A 641 -3.01 64.55 -23.53
CA GLU A 641 -3.24 64.79 -24.96
C GLU A 641 -4.74 64.85 -25.31
N GLN A 642 -5.57 64.00 -24.69
CA GLN A 642 -7.04 64.07 -24.83
C GLN A 642 -7.62 65.38 -24.27
N HIS A 643 -7.18 65.80 -23.07
CA HIS A 643 -7.56 67.10 -22.50
C HIS A 643 -7.14 68.26 -23.41
N SER A 644 -5.90 68.24 -23.91
CA SER A 644 -5.42 69.22 -24.88
C SER A 644 -6.22 69.22 -26.19
N GLY A 645 -6.71 68.05 -26.62
CA GLY A 645 -7.58 67.90 -27.80
C GLY A 645 -8.95 68.55 -27.59
N LEU A 646 -9.57 68.30 -26.42
CA LEU A 646 -10.84 68.92 -26.03
C LEU A 646 -10.74 70.45 -25.92
N ASP A 647 -9.63 70.96 -25.39
CA ASP A 647 -9.38 72.41 -25.30
C ASP A 647 -9.23 73.05 -26.70
N ARG A 648 -8.53 72.38 -27.62
CA ARG A 648 -8.43 72.84 -29.02
C ARG A 648 -9.79 72.87 -29.70
N GLU A 649 -10.64 71.89 -29.44
CA GLU A 649 -12.00 71.83 -29.99
C GLU A 649 -12.89 72.95 -29.42
N ALA A 650 -12.81 73.21 -28.11
CA ALA A 650 -13.53 74.30 -27.46
C ALA A 650 -13.12 75.67 -28.03
N VAL A 651 -11.82 75.91 -28.22
CA VAL A 651 -11.30 77.14 -28.85
C VAL A 651 -11.74 77.26 -30.31
N ALA A 652 -11.73 76.16 -31.07
CA ALA A 652 -12.20 76.16 -32.46
C ALA A 652 -13.69 76.49 -32.56
N ARG A 653 -14.54 75.92 -31.68
CA ARG A 653 -15.96 76.25 -31.60
C ARG A 653 -16.19 77.72 -31.26
N GLN A 654 -15.51 78.25 -30.24
CA GLN A 654 -15.61 79.68 -29.88
C GLN A 654 -15.19 80.60 -31.03
N ARG A 655 -14.11 80.26 -31.74
CA ARG A 655 -13.63 81.01 -32.91
C ARG A 655 -14.64 80.96 -34.06
N GLY A 656 -15.29 79.82 -34.29
CA GLY A 656 -16.37 79.66 -35.26
C GLY A 656 -17.54 80.59 -34.98
N VAL A 657 -18.03 80.61 -33.74
CA VAL A 657 -19.13 81.50 -33.29
C VAL A 657 -18.78 82.98 -33.50
N LEU A 658 -17.55 83.38 -33.16
CA LEU A 658 -17.08 84.77 -33.36
C LEU A 658 -17.00 85.15 -34.84
N ILE A 659 -16.53 84.25 -35.71
CA ILE A 659 -16.48 84.47 -37.16
C ILE A 659 -17.89 84.62 -37.73
N GLU A 660 -18.85 83.79 -37.30
CA GLU A 660 -20.25 83.91 -37.73
C GLU A 660 -20.90 85.21 -37.27
N GLN A 661 -20.66 85.64 -36.03
CA GLN A 661 -21.12 86.96 -35.56
C GLN A 661 -20.50 88.09 -36.37
N HIS A 662 -19.20 88.02 -36.67
CA HIS A 662 -18.53 89.04 -37.50
C HIS A 662 -19.12 89.09 -38.92
N LYS A 663 -19.41 87.93 -39.53
CA LYS A 663 -20.09 87.85 -40.84
C LYS A 663 -21.49 88.48 -40.78
N LYS A 664 -22.29 88.17 -39.76
CA LYS A 664 -23.63 88.79 -39.56
C LYS A 664 -23.53 90.31 -39.44
N ASN A 665 -22.59 90.82 -38.65
CA ASN A 665 -22.37 92.25 -38.48
C ASN A 665 -21.90 92.93 -39.78
N GLN A 666 -21.07 92.27 -40.59
CA GLN A 666 -20.68 92.78 -41.90
C GLN A 666 -21.85 92.83 -42.89
N ILE A 667 -22.73 91.83 -42.88
CA ILE A 667 -23.93 91.81 -43.72
C ILE A 667 -24.85 92.99 -43.36
N ILE A 668 -25.11 93.21 -42.07
CA ILE A 668 -25.91 94.35 -41.60
C ILE A 668 -25.32 95.69 -42.06
N ARG A 669 -24.00 95.88 -41.92
CA ARG A 669 -23.33 97.11 -42.39
C ARG A 669 -23.42 97.30 -43.90
N LYS A 670 -23.35 96.22 -44.69
CA LYS A 670 -23.51 96.27 -46.15
C LYS A 670 -24.95 96.63 -46.52
N ASP A 671 -25.94 96.03 -45.87
CA ASP A 671 -27.36 96.33 -46.09
C ASP A 671 -27.70 97.79 -45.78
N ASP A 672 -27.20 98.32 -44.66
CA ASP A 672 -27.39 99.74 -44.32
C ASP A 672 -26.72 100.67 -45.34
N LYS A 673 -25.54 100.30 -45.86
CA LYS A 673 -24.88 101.07 -46.91
C LYS A 673 -25.69 101.05 -48.21
N ILE A 674 -26.22 99.89 -48.62
CA ILE A 674 -27.07 99.74 -49.80
C ILE A 674 -28.36 100.57 -49.63
N ARG A 675 -29.00 100.53 -48.46
CA ARG A 675 -30.19 101.35 -48.17
C ARG A 675 -29.92 102.83 -48.33
N ARG A 676 -28.79 103.33 -47.80
CA ARG A 676 -28.37 104.74 -47.91
C ARG A 676 -28.13 105.16 -49.37
N VAL A 677 -27.41 104.33 -50.13
CA VAL A 677 -27.16 104.58 -51.55
C VAL A 677 -28.46 104.61 -52.35
N ASN A 678 -29.38 103.68 -52.09
CA ASN A 678 -30.69 103.65 -52.75
C ASN A 678 -31.55 104.87 -52.39
N THR A 679 -31.48 105.39 -51.16
CA THR A 679 -32.17 106.65 -50.81
C THR A 679 -31.55 107.88 -51.46
N GLN A 680 -30.23 107.92 -51.61
CA GLN A 680 -29.54 109.01 -52.32
C GLN A 680 -29.89 109.00 -53.81
N ALA A 681 -29.80 107.84 -54.47
CA ALA A 681 -30.20 107.70 -55.87
C ALA A 681 -31.66 108.14 -56.11
N LYS A 682 -32.59 107.78 -55.21
CA LYS A 682 -33.98 108.26 -55.29
C LYS A 682 -34.11 109.78 -55.15
N GLN A 683 -33.27 110.43 -54.34
CA GLN A 683 -33.27 111.89 -54.21
C GLN A 683 -32.70 112.57 -55.44
N GLU A 684 -31.62 112.02 -56.00
CA GLU A 684 -30.98 112.48 -57.24
C GLU A 684 -31.95 112.36 -58.42
N ASP A 685 -32.65 111.24 -58.58
CA ASP A 685 -33.68 111.04 -59.60
C ASP A 685 -34.82 112.07 -59.49
N LEU A 686 -35.22 112.41 -58.26
CA LEU A 686 -36.28 113.38 -57.97
C LEU A 686 -35.83 114.81 -58.29
N GLN A 687 -34.55 115.14 -58.02
CA GLN A 687 -33.94 116.41 -58.42
C GLN A 687 -33.83 116.52 -59.94
N ALA A 688 -33.33 115.48 -60.62
CA ALA A 688 -33.24 115.44 -62.07
C ALA A 688 -34.61 115.61 -62.76
N MET A 689 -35.66 114.99 -62.19
CA MET A 689 -37.05 115.20 -62.64
C MET A 689 -37.52 116.65 -62.46
N ARG A 690 -37.21 117.30 -61.33
CA ARG A 690 -37.55 118.71 -61.09
C ARG A 690 -36.83 119.63 -62.07
N ASP A 691 -35.53 119.43 -62.25
CA ASP A 691 -34.72 120.23 -63.17
C ASP A 691 -35.20 120.09 -64.63
N ALA A 692 -35.58 118.87 -65.04
CA ALA A 692 -36.15 118.63 -66.37
C ALA A 692 -37.51 119.32 -66.57
N VAL A 693 -38.35 119.41 -65.53
CA VAL A 693 -39.62 120.15 -65.56
C VAL A 693 -39.37 121.65 -65.64
N ASP A 694 -38.44 122.19 -64.84
CA ASP A 694 -38.10 123.60 -64.84
C ASP A 694 -37.48 124.06 -66.19
N GLU A 695 -36.65 123.23 -66.81
CA GLU A 695 -36.13 123.45 -68.17
C GLU A 695 -37.25 123.50 -69.21
N ARG A 696 -38.21 122.56 -69.17
CA ARG A 696 -39.38 122.59 -70.05
C ARG A 696 -40.20 123.87 -69.86
N LEU A 697 -40.36 124.32 -68.61
CA LEU A 697 -41.11 125.52 -68.27
C LEU A 697 -40.39 126.80 -68.73
N ARG A 698 -39.06 126.85 -68.65
CA ARG A 698 -38.23 127.91 -69.24
C ARG A 698 -38.36 127.98 -70.76
N LYS A 699 -38.26 126.83 -71.45
CA LYS A 699 -38.43 126.76 -72.92
C LYS A 699 -39.82 127.22 -73.36
N ALA A 700 -40.87 126.81 -72.64
CA ALA A 700 -42.23 127.25 -72.91
C ALA A 700 -42.41 128.77 -72.72
N LYS A 701 -41.85 129.35 -71.64
CA LYS A 701 -41.87 130.81 -71.41
C LYS A 701 -41.12 131.58 -72.50
N ALA A 702 -39.97 131.08 -72.95
CA ALA A 702 -39.19 131.70 -74.02
C ALA A 702 -39.92 131.66 -75.38
N ALA A 703 -40.59 130.55 -75.70
CA ALA A 703 -41.41 130.44 -76.89
C ALA A 703 -42.62 131.39 -76.84
N ASP A 704 -43.27 131.52 -75.68
CA ASP A 704 -44.42 132.41 -75.49
C ASP A 704 -44.05 133.90 -75.57
N SER A 705 -42.85 134.28 -75.10
CA SER A 705 -42.32 135.63 -75.31
C SER A 705 -41.99 135.91 -76.78
N ALA A 706 -41.40 134.94 -77.50
CA ALA A 706 -41.09 135.11 -78.92
C ALA A 706 -42.36 135.29 -79.77
N LEU A 707 -43.43 134.54 -79.47
CA LEU A 707 -44.73 134.69 -80.12
C LEU A 707 -45.34 136.09 -79.90
N LYS A 708 -45.25 136.62 -78.66
CA LYS A 708 -45.74 137.96 -78.34
C LYS A 708 -44.99 139.05 -79.09
N ASP A 709 -43.68 138.91 -79.23
CA ASP A 709 -42.85 139.85 -79.98
C ASP A 709 -43.18 139.83 -81.49
N ASP A 710 -43.44 138.66 -82.07
CA ASP A 710 -43.84 138.55 -83.47
C ASP A 710 -45.22 139.17 -83.74
N ILE A 711 -46.19 138.97 -82.83
CA ILE A 711 -47.52 139.62 -82.90
C ILE A 711 -47.40 141.15 -82.81
N LEU A 712 -46.54 141.66 -81.92
CA LEU A 712 -46.28 143.10 -81.80
C LEU A 712 -45.68 143.68 -83.09
N ARG A 713 -44.70 142.99 -83.69
CA ARG A 713 -44.08 143.42 -84.96
C ARG A 713 -45.10 143.44 -86.11
N ALA A 714 -45.96 142.44 -86.21
CA ALA A 714 -47.02 142.38 -87.22
C ALA A 714 -48.05 143.52 -87.06
N ASN A 715 -48.41 143.86 -85.82
CA ASN A 715 -49.34 144.96 -85.55
C ASN A 715 -48.73 146.34 -85.87
N VAL A 716 -47.44 146.54 -85.63
CA VAL A 716 -46.74 147.80 -85.95
C VAL A 716 -46.64 148.01 -87.46
N THR A 717 -46.33 146.96 -88.23
CA THR A 717 -46.28 147.04 -89.71
C THR A 717 -47.65 147.29 -90.33
N ALA A 718 -48.72 146.69 -89.79
CA ALA A 718 -50.09 146.97 -90.21
C ALA A 718 -50.52 148.43 -89.92
N ARG A 719 -50.19 148.96 -88.74
CA ARG A 719 -50.50 150.37 -88.40
C ARG A 719 -49.77 151.39 -89.27
N ASN A 720 -48.51 151.12 -89.59
CA ASN A 720 -47.70 152.03 -90.40
C ASN A 720 -48.16 152.07 -91.87
N SER A 721 -48.58 150.94 -92.42
CA SER A 721 -49.17 150.87 -93.76
C SER A 721 -50.51 151.62 -93.82
N GLN A 722 -51.36 151.51 -92.80
CA GLN A 722 -52.64 152.23 -92.73
C GLN A 722 -52.44 153.76 -92.63
N LYS A 723 -51.51 154.23 -91.77
CA LYS A 723 -51.18 155.67 -91.67
C LYS A 723 -50.58 156.25 -92.95
N SER A 724 -49.77 155.48 -93.67
CA SER A 724 -49.22 155.88 -94.96
C SER A 724 -50.33 156.09 -96.01
N LEU A 725 -51.36 155.24 -96.00
CA LEU A 725 -52.49 155.37 -96.91
C LEU A 725 -53.35 156.60 -96.57
N GLU A 726 -53.65 156.80 -95.28
CA GLU A 726 -54.45 157.94 -94.80
C GLU A 726 -53.79 159.29 -95.04
N ARG A 727 -52.44 159.39 -94.97
CA ARG A 727 -51.71 160.61 -95.33
C ARG A 727 -51.81 160.92 -96.82
N LYS A 728 -51.62 159.92 -97.69
CA LYS A 728 -51.75 160.12 -99.13
C LYS A 728 -53.16 160.60 -99.52
N LEU A 729 -54.19 160.01 -98.92
CA LEU A 729 -55.58 160.44 -99.15
C LEU A 729 -55.88 161.85 -98.62
N ARG A 730 -55.24 162.26 -97.52
CA ARG A 730 -55.39 163.62 -96.95
C ARG A 730 -54.68 164.71 -97.76
N ASP A 731 -53.53 164.40 -98.34
CA ASP A 731 -52.72 165.40 -99.06
C ASP A 731 -53.25 165.67 -100.48
N GLU A 732 -53.89 164.68 -101.13
CA GLU A 732 -54.43 164.87 -102.49
C GLU A 732 -55.80 165.54 -102.54
N PHE A 733 -56.67 165.35 -101.55
CA PHE A 733 -58.02 165.94 -101.57
C PHE A 733 -58.29 166.72 -100.28
N GLY A 734 -57.83 167.97 -100.30
CA GLY A 734 -58.00 168.97 -99.24
C GLY A 734 -59.46 169.22 -98.85
N HIS A 735 -59.64 169.64 -97.60
CA HIS A 735 -60.92 169.74 -96.90
C HIS A 735 -61.82 170.86 -97.45
N SER A 736 -62.63 170.60 -98.48
CA SER A 736 -64.06 171.00 -98.62
C SER A 736 -64.56 170.94 -100.08
N SER A 737 -65.55 170.08 -100.36
CA SER A 737 -66.73 170.39 -101.20
C SER A 737 -67.73 169.23 -101.11
N ASN A 738 -69.00 169.58 -100.99
CA ASN A 738 -70.11 168.79 -100.46
C ASN A 738 -71.15 168.54 -101.56
N LYS A 739 -71.98 167.48 -101.42
CA LYS A 739 -73.34 167.52 -101.99
C LYS A 739 -74.35 166.58 -101.31
N TYR A 740 -74.90 167.05 -100.18
CA TYR A 740 -76.36 167.11 -100.01
C TYR A 740 -76.86 168.37 -100.75
N MET A 741 -77.67 168.17 -101.81
CA MET A 741 -78.62 169.04 -102.54
C MET A 741 -78.63 168.53 -104.00
N LEU A 742 -79.56 167.72 -104.54
CA LEU A 742 -80.96 167.43 -104.25
C LEU A 742 -81.39 166.19 -105.05
N SER A 743 -81.93 165.17 -104.38
CA SER A 743 -83.02 164.25 -104.80
C SER A 743 -83.12 163.17 -103.72
N ARG A 744 -84.17 163.17 -102.88
CA ARG A 744 -85.45 162.47 -103.10
C ARG A 744 -85.27 160.95 -103.22
N MET A 745 -85.95 160.25 -102.30
CA MET A 745 -86.66 158.99 -102.50
C MET A 745 -85.91 157.87 -103.25
N ALA A 746 -85.54 156.82 -102.53
CA ALA A 746 -86.39 155.64 -102.37
C ALA A 746 -85.55 154.47 -101.81
N LYS A 747 -86.08 153.90 -100.72
CA LYS A 747 -85.69 152.66 -100.02
C LYS A 747 -84.46 152.71 -99.12
#